data_AF-A0AAE1N6Z2-F1
#
_entry.id   AF-A0AAE1N6Z2-F1
#
_cell.length_a   1.000
_cell.length_b   1.000
_cell.length_c   1.000
_cell.angle_alpha   90.00
_cell.angle_beta   90.00
_cell.angle_gamma   90.00
#
_symmetry.space_group_name_H-M   'P 1'
#
loop_
_entity.id
_entity.type
_entity.pdbx_description
1 polymer ?
#
loop_
_entity_poly.entity_id
_entity_poly.type
_entity_poly.pdbx_seq_one_letter_code
_entity_poly.pdbx_strand_id
1 'polypeptide(L)'
;MDFEKRKAATLASLSSVEADKSPKGSLDTPIIPLLNTINQHPCFYTTSSCSGRISILSQPLFNPTIDEQKPKKKARGGSWLFVSHDPADPDSILSLLFPSNPTPSSVSTELSEFVFRFEPLIIAVECKDLSSAQSLVSLAISCGFRESGITNANKRVIIAIRCSIRLEVPLGDTYKIMVTPEYVRYLVKVANEKMEANRLRTERFFGLLQSNGFLGSMDVDNSNNMSVNESLNPTDVSMHEDGLACDNVKVGEVDELEKRNGETSSGLGDFPGCSLQIVHIEIVGEPVEKLFLWGHSACAWDNASHYKVVVFGGFGGMGRHARRNDLLLFDPYSGTLETIKTVGDLSLSPRLGHTSSLVGDHMFLIGGRTGPDKILSEVWVLHTAKNCWKLVQCGGSDFIPRHRHAAAAVGSNIYVFGGLDNDNIFSSFYILDTINLIWKKVPISGDWPCARHSHAMVAHGSQIFMFGGYNGAKALDDLYSFDILKGQWKKEKTAGRNPHARFSHPMFVYKNYVGIIGGCPVRQNFQELALLDLQLCQWKHVNLNSVGKDLFVRSTACVIGDDLIMVGGGAACYAFGTKFSEPAKLSLRHLTPSYDDNIDVKNKTRNMTNQNDEENKTKNQNFKEPQLEHVPDIAGNGDKHLDDESPLTNDQFQMAASHYVLKLDKRYAKLGKDILKEFGWLDLGRKAYSQGDGLHICFPVIDDFLHIFHEKKNHSEETIEGQDEVDFSKLSKGNGYMSNGLSGPKALSLLHEHGANIQKDEVVEVRKAAKPPLKVMSEAITTLIEHHGLPARLLEELPIRWDRLGDIVILPTTSFKDPMWNSIAEELWPTVAKSLKANRLARQGPVAANGTRDSMLQILVGDNGWVDHRENGILYSFDASKCMFSWGNLSEKLRMARLDCRDEIIVDLFAGIGYFVLPFLVRAKAKFVYACEWNPHAIEALQHNLKANSVTDKCLILEGDNRSLAPKGVADRACLGLLPSSECSWVTAVRALRSEGGVLHVHGNAKDSEEGQWTEHVLKSIEEIARSEGYCWEVSIEHVERVKWYAPHIRHLVVDVRCRQTQR
;
A
#
# COMPACT_ATOMS: atom_id res chain seq x y z
N MET A 1 -39.32 8.71 -19.44
CA MET A 1 -39.62 7.34 -19.88
C MET A 1 -39.71 6.50 -18.63
N ASP A 2 -40.66 5.58 -18.57
CA ASP A 2 -40.89 4.74 -17.40
C ASP A 2 -39.76 3.72 -17.18
N PHE A 3 -39.50 3.30 -15.94
CA PHE A 3 -38.48 2.30 -15.61
C PHE A 3 -38.87 0.93 -16.19
N GLU A 4 -40.11 0.49 -15.91
CA GLU A 4 -40.61 -0.82 -16.35
C GLU A 4 -40.56 -0.97 -17.88
N LYS A 5 -40.85 0.11 -18.61
CA LYS A 5 -40.78 0.14 -20.09
C LYS A 5 -39.36 0.06 -20.64
N ARG A 6 -38.33 0.42 -19.85
CA ARG A 6 -36.93 0.18 -20.23
C ARG A 6 -36.47 -1.23 -19.85
N LYS A 7 -36.87 -1.69 -18.65
CA LYS A 7 -36.64 -3.08 -18.22
C LYS A 7 -37.17 -4.05 -19.26
N ALA A 8 -38.45 -3.97 -19.61
CA ALA A 8 -39.08 -4.83 -20.61
C ALA A 8 -38.35 -4.81 -21.97
N ALA A 9 -37.95 -3.63 -22.45
CA ALA A 9 -37.21 -3.50 -23.72
C ALA A 9 -35.80 -4.10 -23.67
N THR A 10 -35.09 -3.98 -22.53
CA THR A 10 -33.76 -4.61 -22.37
C THR A 10 -33.87 -6.12 -22.20
N LEU A 11 -34.86 -6.63 -21.46
CA LEU A 11 -35.08 -8.07 -21.34
C LEU A 11 -35.50 -8.71 -22.67
N ALA A 12 -36.38 -8.07 -23.44
CA ALA A 12 -36.77 -8.52 -24.78
C ALA A 12 -35.57 -8.60 -25.75
N SER A 13 -34.60 -7.68 -25.62
CA SER A 13 -33.35 -7.72 -26.39
C SER A 13 -32.45 -8.89 -25.97
N LEU A 14 -32.41 -9.24 -24.69
CA LEU A 14 -31.63 -10.37 -24.15
C LEU A 14 -32.24 -11.74 -24.51
N SER A 15 -33.54 -11.79 -24.83
CA SER A 15 -34.24 -12.98 -25.33
C SER A 15 -34.36 -13.04 -26.86
N SER A 16 -33.71 -12.14 -27.58
CA SER A 16 -33.74 -12.12 -29.05
C SER A 16 -32.69 -13.05 -29.66
N VAL A 17 -32.85 -13.42 -30.93
CA VAL A 17 -31.88 -14.22 -31.70
C VAL A 17 -30.76 -13.32 -32.30
N GLU A 18 -30.80 -12.01 -32.04
CA GLU A 18 -29.74 -11.09 -32.45
C GLU A 18 -28.50 -11.29 -31.57
N ALA A 19 -27.31 -11.27 -32.19
CA ALA A 19 -26.05 -11.39 -31.48
C ALA A 19 -25.86 -10.26 -30.46
N ASP A 20 -25.30 -10.58 -29.28
CA ASP A 20 -24.97 -9.59 -28.26
C ASP A 20 -23.96 -8.55 -28.79
N LYS A 21 -24.01 -7.34 -28.22
CA LYS A 21 -23.22 -6.18 -28.65
C LYS A 21 -21.77 -6.21 -28.15
N SER A 22 -21.34 -7.27 -27.47
CA SER A 22 -19.93 -7.59 -27.27
C SER A 22 -19.28 -8.15 -28.56
N PRO A 23 -17.95 -8.09 -28.71
CA PRO A 23 -17.24 -8.72 -29.83
C PRO A 23 -17.42 -10.25 -29.92
N LYS A 24 -17.99 -10.87 -28.89
CA LYS A 24 -18.25 -12.31 -28.76
C LYS A 24 -19.62 -12.73 -29.33
N GLY A 25 -20.50 -11.77 -29.61
CA GLY A 25 -21.86 -12.03 -30.11
C GLY A 25 -22.79 -12.80 -29.17
N SER A 26 -22.36 -13.09 -27.93
CA SER A 26 -23.08 -13.94 -26.97
C SER A 26 -22.78 -13.53 -25.53
N LEU A 27 -23.73 -13.78 -24.62
CA LEU A 27 -23.52 -13.60 -23.19
C LEU A 27 -22.47 -14.57 -22.65
N ASP A 28 -21.76 -14.17 -21.60
CA ASP A 28 -20.79 -15.03 -20.92
C ASP A 28 -21.50 -16.12 -20.10
N THR A 29 -21.45 -17.37 -20.58
CA THR A 29 -22.05 -18.56 -19.98
C THR A 29 -21.88 -18.66 -18.45
N PRO A 30 -20.68 -18.41 -17.86
CA PRO A 30 -20.46 -18.52 -16.41
C PRO A 30 -21.29 -17.55 -15.55
N ILE A 31 -21.89 -16.50 -16.13
CA ILE A 31 -22.67 -15.49 -15.39
C ILE A 31 -24.15 -15.43 -15.77
N ILE A 32 -24.63 -16.22 -16.73
CA ILE A 32 -26.05 -16.21 -17.14
C ILE A 32 -27.02 -16.40 -15.94
N PRO A 33 -26.81 -17.31 -14.98
CA PRO A 33 -27.70 -17.45 -13.82
C PRO A 33 -27.77 -16.18 -12.94
N LEU A 34 -26.63 -15.51 -12.75
CA LEU A 34 -26.52 -14.26 -12.00
C LEU A 34 -27.23 -13.11 -12.71
N LEU A 35 -27.01 -12.97 -14.03
CA LEU A 35 -27.70 -11.96 -14.84
C LEU A 35 -29.22 -12.18 -14.79
N ASN A 36 -29.68 -13.43 -14.93
CA ASN A 36 -31.10 -13.79 -14.86
C ASN A 36 -31.72 -13.43 -13.50
N THR A 37 -31.04 -13.69 -12.39
CA THR A 37 -31.53 -13.35 -11.03
C THR A 37 -31.63 -11.83 -10.82
N ILE A 38 -30.63 -11.06 -11.28
CA ILE A 38 -30.69 -9.59 -11.25
C ILE A 38 -31.82 -9.06 -12.14
N ASN A 39 -32.04 -9.69 -13.29
CA ASN A 39 -33.08 -9.31 -14.26
C ASN A 39 -34.50 -9.68 -13.84
N GLN A 40 -34.68 -10.74 -13.05
CA GLN A 40 -35.99 -11.09 -12.48
C GLN A 40 -36.45 -10.03 -11.48
N HIS A 41 -35.60 -9.62 -10.53
CA HIS A 41 -35.98 -8.72 -9.43
C HIS A 41 -36.63 -7.40 -9.90
N PRO A 42 -37.82 -7.01 -9.39
CA PRO A 42 -38.64 -5.94 -9.96
C PRO A 42 -37.95 -4.57 -10.05
N CYS A 43 -37.01 -4.25 -9.15
CA CYS A 43 -36.35 -2.93 -9.14
C CYS A 43 -35.02 -2.85 -9.92
N PHE A 44 -34.61 -3.91 -10.62
CA PHE A 44 -33.32 -4.00 -11.32
C PHE A 44 -33.43 -4.59 -12.74
N TYR A 45 -32.47 -4.24 -13.60
CA TYR A 45 -32.07 -5.03 -14.77
C TYR A 45 -30.65 -4.67 -15.23
N THR A 46 -29.95 -5.64 -15.85
CA THR A 46 -28.58 -5.51 -16.34
C THR A 46 -28.54 -4.78 -17.68
N THR A 47 -27.66 -3.79 -17.86
CA THR A 47 -27.51 -3.04 -19.12
C THR A 47 -26.27 -3.43 -19.93
N SER A 48 -25.28 -4.07 -19.31
CA SER A 48 -24.08 -4.63 -19.95
C SER A 48 -23.29 -5.47 -18.93
N SER A 49 -22.62 -6.53 -19.38
CA SER A 49 -21.85 -7.42 -18.51
C SER A 49 -20.62 -8.03 -19.18
N CYS A 50 -19.66 -8.47 -18.38
CA CYS A 50 -18.57 -9.37 -18.76
C CYS A 50 -18.23 -10.24 -17.54
N SER A 51 -18.06 -11.55 -17.72
CA SER A 51 -17.67 -12.50 -16.66
C SER A 51 -16.35 -12.14 -15.98
N GLY A 52 -15.46 -11.50 -16.72
CA GLY A 52 -14.03 -11.45 -16.50
C GLY A 52 -13.32 -12.28 -17.57
N ARG A 53 -12.08 -11.90 -17.89
CA ARG A 53 -11.29 -12.45 -19.00
C ARG A 53 -9.78 -12.34 -18.77
N ILE A 54 -9.04 -13.26 -19.39
CA ILE A 54 -7.60 -13.17 -19.65
C ILE A 54 -7.43 -12.76 -21.11
N SER A 55 -6.54 -11.83 -21.41
CA SER A 55 -6.35 -11.35 -22.79
C SER A 55 -4.92 -10.85 -23.05
N ILE A 56 -4.47 -10.94 -24.30
CA ILE A 56 -3.28 -10.23 -24.79
C ILE A 56 -3.76 -9.19 -25.81
N LEU A 57 -3.47 -7.93 -25.50
CA LEU A 57 -3.90 -6.76 -26.27
C LEU A 57 -2.70 -6.17 -27.01
N SER A 58 -2.80 -6.04 -28.33
CA SER A 58 -1.87 -5.30 -29.17
C SER A 58 -2.29 -3.84 -29.27
N GLN A 59 -1.43 -2.90 -28.87
CA GLN A 59 -1.71 -1.45 -28.90
C GLN A 59 -0.71 -0.72 -29.80
N PRO A 60 -1.16 0.00 -30.85
CA PRO A 60 -0.27 0.79 -31.69
C PRO A 60 0.45 1.89 -30.89
N LEU A 61 1.77 1.98 -31.05
CA LEU A 61 2.61 2.98 -30.38
C LEU A 61 2.32 4.39 -30.91
N PHE A 62 2.29 5.36 -29.99
CA PHE A 62 1.95 6.75 -30.31
C PHE A 62 3.15 7.46 -30.98
N ASN A 63 3.03 7.79 -32.27
CA ASN A 63 4.08 8.43 -33.04
C ASN A 63 3.77 9.93 -33.28
N PRO A 64 4.36 10.86 -32.50
CA PRO A 64 3.87 12.24 -32.40
C PRO A 64 4.01 13.07 -33.68
N THR A 65 4.96 12.74 -34.56
CA THR A 65 5.29 13.54 -35.76
C THR A 65 4.30 13.41 -36.92
N ILE A 66 3.37 12.45 -36.87
CA ILE A 66 2.44 12.14 -37.98
C ILE A 66 0.98 12.46 -37.62
N ASP A 67 0.63 12.49 -36.33
CA ASP A 67 -0.77 12.44 -35.89
C ASP A 67 -1.44 13.78 -35.56
N GLU A 68 -0.70 14.89 -35.50
CA GLU A 68 -1.28 16.21 -35.26
C GLU A 68 -2.25 16.66 -36.37
N GLN A 69 -2.09 16.14 -37.59
CA GLN A 69 -2.89 16.51 -38.77
C GLN A 69 -4.22 15.73 -38.91
N LYS A 70 -4.59 14.86 -37.96
CA LYS A 70 -5.84 14.06 -38.04
C LYS A 70 -6.81 14.39 -36.90
N PRO A 71 -8.09 14.71 -37.18
CA PRO A 71 -9.05 15.06 -36.15
C PRO A 71 -9.31 13.88 -35.20
N LYS A 72 -9.33 14.17 -33.89
CA LYS A 72 -9.37 13.18 -32.78
C LYS A 72 -10.64 12.32 -32.80
N LYS A 73 -10.61 11.21 -33.57
CA LYS A 73 -11.57 10.10 -33.44
C LYS A 73 -11.40 9.41 -32.07
N LYS A 74 -12.38 8.59 -31.70
CA LYS A 74 -12.35 7.76 -30.47
C LYS A 74 -11.04 6.97 -30.40
N ALA A 75 -10.57 6.70 -29.18
CA ALA A 75 -9.32 5.99 -28.89
C ALA A 75 -9.08 4.81 -29.86
N ARG A 76 -7.89 4.76 -30.46
CA ARG A 76 -7.52 3.70 -31.42
C ARG A 76 -7.65 2.36 -30.71
N GLY A 77 -8.54 1.52 -31.22
CA GLY A 77 -8.81 0.21 -30.64
C GLY A 77 -7.64 -0.72 -30.91
N GLY A 78 -6.91 -1.09 -29.85
CA GLY A 78 -5.97 -2.20 -29.92
C GLY A 78 -6.68 -3.52 -30.23
N SER A 79 -6.04 -4.38 -31.01
CA SER A 79 -6.57 -5.69 -31.38
C SER A 79 -6.29 -6.73 -30.30
N TRP A 80 -7.22 -7.67 -30.10
CA TRP A 80 -7.00 -8.81 -29.20
C TRP A 80 -6.25 -9.89 -29.96
N LEU A 81 -5.02 -10.18 -29.53
CA LEU A 81 -4.26 -11.34 -30.00
C LEU A 81 -4.75 -12.62 -29.33
N PHE A 82 -5.08 -12.53 -28.04
CA PHE A 82 -5.67 -13.62 -27.27
C PHE A 82 -6.81 -13.10 -26.41
N VAL A 83 -7.87 -13.90 -26.25
CA VAL A 83 -8.86 -13.74 -25.18
C VAL A 83 -9.38 -15.10 -24.72
N SER A 84 -9.58 -15.25 -23.40
CA SER A 84 -10.35 -16.34 -22.80
C SER A 84 -11.22 -15.77 -21.68
N HIS A 85 -12.46 -16.24 -21.55
CA HIS A 85 -13.34 -15.96 -20.42
C HIS A 85 -13.29 -17.06 -19.34
N ASP A 86 -12.57 -18.14 -19.64
CA ASP A 86 -12.29 -19.29 -18.79
C ASP A 86 -10.78 -19.31 -18.45
N PRO A 87 -10.29 -20.17 -17.53
CA PRO A 87 -8.87 -20.30 -17.25
C PRO A 87 -8.07 -20.58 -18.53
N ALA A 88 -7.01 -19.81 -18.76
CA ALA A 88 -6.24 -19.89 -19.99
C ALA A 88 -5.17 -20.99 -19.91
N ASP A 89 -5.00 -21.72 -21.01
CA ASP A 89 -3.89 -22.66 -21.20
C ASP A 89 -2.57 -21.90 -21.45
N PRO A 90 -1.49 -22.16 -20.67
CA PRO A 90 -0.18 -21.57 -20.92
C PRO A 90 0.41 -21.92 -22.28
N ASP A 91 0.20 -23.13 -22.80
CA ASP A 91 0.88 -23.60 -24.02
C ASP A 91 0.28 -22.99 -25.29
N SER A 92 -1.04 -22.80 -25.32
CA SER A 92 -1.73 -22.00 -26.34
C SER A 92 -1.23 -20.55 -26.41
N ILE A 93 -0.97 -19.94 -25.25
CA ILE A 93 -0.44 -18.56 -25.18
C ILE A 93 1.04 -18.49 -25.58
N LEU A 94 1.85 -19.47 -25.20
CA LEU A 94 3.25 -19.56 -25.63
C LEU A 94 3.37 -19.78 -27.13
N SER A 95 2.54 -20.65 -27.71
CA SER A 95 2.53 -20.91 -29.16
C SER A 95 2.20 -19.66 -29.98
N LEU A 96 1.45 -18.72 -29.40
CA LEU A 96 1.11 -17.43 -30.02
C LEU A 96 2.23 -16.37 -29.88
N LEU A 97 2.97 -16.37 -28.76
CA LEU A 97 4.02 -15.39 -28.49
C LEU A 97 5.42 -15.82 -28.98
N PHE A 98 5.66 -17.13 -29.09
CA PHE A 98 6.94 -17.73 -29.46
C PHE A 98 6.75 -18.82 -30.55
N PRO A 99 6.27 -18.46 -31.75
CA PRO A 99 5.99 -19.43 -32.81
C PRO A 99 7.26 -20.13 -33.30
N SER A 100 7.25 -21.47 -33.31
CA SER A 100 8.43 -22.32 -33.60
C SER A 100 8.97 -22.20 -35.03
N ASN A 101 8.22 -21.60 -35.96
CA ASN A 101 8.63 -21.30 -37.32
C ASN A 101 8.13 -19.90 -37.70
N PRO A 102 9.02 -18.89 -37.90
CA PRO A 102 8.61 -17.57 -38.35
C PRO A 102 8.24 -17.60 -39.84
N THR A 103 6.94 -17.51 -40.15
CA THR A 103 6.48 -17.33 -41.53
C THR A 103 6.77 -15.89 -42.01
N PRO A 104 7.44 -15.69 -43.16
CA PRO A 104 7.86 -14.37 -43.63
C PRO A 104 6.71 -13.57 -44.28
N SER A 105 5.53 -13.54 -43.65
CA SER A 105 4.28 -13.10 -44.28
C SER A 105 3.29 -12.40 -43.33
N SER A 106 3.77 -11.49 -42.47
CA SER A 106 2.95 -10.43 -41.85
C SER A 106 3.79 -9.38 -41.09
N VAL A 107 4.76 -8.75 -41.76
CA VAL A 107 5.42 -7.54 -41.22
C VAL A 107 4.44 -6.37 -41.29
N SER A 108 3.56 -6.27 -40.28
CA SER A 108 2.71 -5.10 -40.09
C SER A 108 3.60 -3.89 -39.83
N THR A 109 3.46 -2.84 -40.64
CA THR A 109 4.36 -1.68 -40.65
C THR A 109 4.13 -0.71 -39.47
N GLU A 110 3.23 -1.05 -38.56
CA GLU A 110 2.87 -0.25 -37.37
C GLU A 110 3.38 -0.93 -36.09
N LEU A 111 4.39 -0.30 -35.48
CA LEU A 111 4.90 -0.60 -34.14
C LEU A 111 3.75 -0.75 -33.14
N SER A 112 3.64 -1.91 -32.48
CA SER A 112 2.62 -2.16 -31.46
C SER A 112 3.18 -2.85 -30.22
N GLU A 113 2.77 -2.41 -29.03
CA GLU A 113 3.08 -3.05 -27.75
C GLU A 113 2.10 -4.19 -27.45
N PHE A 114 2.60 -5.26 -26.83
CA PHE A 114 1.77 -6.39 -26.37
C PHE A 114 1.61 -6.36 -24.86
N VAL A 115 0.36 -6.28 -24.38
CA VAL A 115 0.03 -6.20 -22.96
C VAL A 115 -0.82 -7.39 -22.53
N PHE A 116 -0.29 -8.18 -21.60
CA PHE A 116 -1.00 -9.28 -20.95
C PHE A 116 -1.89 -8.74 -19.84
N ARG A 117 -3.18 -9.10 -19.86
CA ARG A 117 -4.19 -8.56 -18.94
C ARG A 117 -5.06 -9.67 -18.33
N PHE A 118 -5.42 -9.48 -17.06
CA PHE A 118 -6.60 -10.10 -16.46
C PHE A 118 -7.56 -8.99 -16.02
N GLU A 119 -8.80 -9.07 -16.49
CA GLU A 119 -9.88 -8.13 -16.17
C GLU A 119 -11.01 -8.91 -15.46
N PRO A 120 -11.44 -8.52 -14.25
CA PRO A 120 -12.46 -9.25 -13.50
C PRO A 120 -13.90 -8.92 -13.95
N LEU A 121 -14.88 -9.55 -13.29
CA LEU A 121 -16.30 -9.31 -13.48
C LEU A 121 -16.63 -7.80 -13.48
N ILE A 122 -17.39 -7.38 -14.48
CA ILE A 122 -18.08 -6.09 -14.48
C ILE A 122 -19.52 -6.26 -14.95
N ILE A 123 -20.46 -5.75 -14.16
CA ILE A 123 -21.89 -5.67 -14.52
C ILE A 123 -22.35 -4.24 -14.33
N ALA A 124 -23.01 -3.65 -15.32
CA ALA A 124 -23.78 -2.42 -15.15
C ALA A 124 -25.26 -2.78 -14.98
N VAL A 125 -25.91 -2.19 -13.99
CA VAL A 125 -27.31 -2.44 -13.64
C VAL A 125 -28.04 -1.11 -13.55
N GLU A 126 -29.18 -0.99 -14.24
CA GLU A 126 -30.09 0.13 -14.06
C GLU A 126 -31.10 -0.23 -12.96
N CYS A 127 -31.20 0.65 -11.97
CA CYS A 127 -32.05 0.52 -10.80
C CYS A 127 -33.25 1.48 -10.91
N LYS A 128 -34.37 1.08 -10.30
CA LYS A 128 -35.61 1.86 -10.26
C LYS A 128 -35.42 3.23 -9.57
N ASP A 129 -34.68 3.23 -8.49
CA ASP A 129 -34.46 4.37 -7.60
C ASP A 129 -33.13 4.25 -6.84
N LEU A 130 -32.80 5.28 -6.04
CA LEU A 130 -31.54 5.37 -5.30
C LEU A 130 -31.45 4.39 -4.11
N SER A 131 -32.58 4.05 -3.47
CA SER A 131 -32.62 3.11 -2.34
C SER A 131 -32.33 1.69 -2.82
N SER A 132 -32.99 1.29 -3.91
CA SER A 132 -32.72 0.04 -4.63
C SER A 132 -31.25 -0.07 -5.02
N ALA A 133 -30.67 1.01 -5.59
CA ALA A 133 -29.27 1.06 -5.96
C ALA A 133 -28.30 0.95 -4.76
N GLN A 134 -28.61 1.60 -3.64
CA GLN A 134 -27.83 1.49 -2.40
C GLN A 134 -27.83 0.05 -1.88
N SER A 135 -28.99 -0.60 -1.77
CA SER A 135 -29.10 -2.00 -1.33
C SER A 135 -28.25 -2.95 -2.18
N LEU A 136 -28.34 -2.84 -3.51
CA LEU A 136 -27.61 -3.72 -4.42
C LEU A 136 -26.09 -3.44 -4.42
N VAL A 137 -25.67 -2.19 -4.27
CA VAL A 137 -24.25 -1.82 -4.10
C VAL A 137 -23.72 -2.34 -2.75
N SER A 138 -24.45 -2.21 -1.65
CA SER A 138 -24.05 -2.76 -0.35
C SER A 138 -23.89 -4.28 -0.39
N LEU A 139 -24.81 -4.99 -1.06
CA LEU A 139 -24.73 -6.43 -1.25
C LEU A 139 -23.53 -6.84 -2.11
N ALA A 140 -23.27 -6.13 -3.21
CA ALA A 140 -22.10 -6.36 -4.05
C ALA A 140 -20.78 -6.13 -3.26
N ILE A 141 -20.70 -5.06 -2.46
CA ILE A 141 -19.54 -4.74 -1.62
C ILE A 141 -19.30 -5.83 -0.57
N SER A 142 -20.33 -6.34 0.11
CA SER A 142 -20.17 -7.44 1.08
C SER A 142 -19.69 -8.75 0.44
N CYS A 143 -20.01 -8.97 -0.85
CA CYS A 143 -19.49 -10.11 -1.61
C CYS A 143 -18.06 -9.91 -2.13
N GLY A 144 -17.45 -8.75 -1.90
CA GLY A 144 -16.08 -8.43 -2.28
C GLY A 144 -15.94 -7.58 -3.54
N PHE A 145 -17.05 -7.15 -4.17
CA PHE A 145 -17.04 -6.18 -5.26
C PHE A 145 -16.91 -4.74 -4.72
N ARG A 146 -15.75 -4.45 -4.13
CA ARG A 146 -15.45 -3.20 -3.40
C ARG A 146 -15.30 -1.96 -4.28
N GLU A 147 -15.21 -2.10 -5.61
CA GLU A 147 -15.25 -0.97 -6.56
C GLU A 147 -16.69 -0.69 -7.06
N SER A 148 -17.71 -1.33 -6.48
CA SER A 148 -19.10 -1.13 -6.88
C SER A 148 -19.63 0.22 -6.39
N GLY A 149 -20.43 0.89 -7.23
CA GLY A 149 -20.96 2.21 -6.89
C GLY A 149 -21.96 2.76 -7.91
N ILE A 150 -22.63 3.84 -7.51
CA ILE A 150 -23.64 4.53 -8.32
C ILE A 150 -22.94 5.46 -9.32
N THR A 151 -22.91 5.07 -10.59
CA THR A 151 -22.22 5.78 -11.68
C THR A 151 -23.06 6.89 -12.31
N ASN A 152 -24.39 6.85 -12.14
CA ASN A 152 -25.32 7.90 -12.52
C ASN A 152 -26.52 7.87 -11.57
N ALA A 153 -27.01 9.04 -11.15
CA ALA A 153 -28.18 9.19 -10.29
C ALA A 153 -29.23 10.19 -10.83
N ASN A 154 -28.95 10.88 -11.94
CA ASN A 154 -29.70 12.09 -12.34
C ASN A 154 -30.95 11.82 -13.18
N LYS A 155 -30.89 10.86 -14.11
CA LYS A 155 -31.98 10.56 -15.07
C LYS A 155 -32.29 9.06 -15.22
N ARG A 156 -31.34 8.24 -14.77
CA ARG A 156 -31.36 6.78 -14.66
C ARG A 156 -30.43 6.49 -13.50
N VAL A 157 -30.84 5.67 -12.54
CA VAL A 157 -29.92 5.25 -11.47
C VAL A 157 -29.16 4.07 -12.01
N ILE A 158 -27.88 4.25 -12.35
CA ILE A 158 -27.05 3.19 -12.94
C ILE A 158 -25.91 2.89 -11.99
N ILE A 159 -25.87 1.68 -11.47
CA ILE A 159 -24.73 1.18 -10.70
C ILE A 159 -23.79 0.40 -11.61
N ALA A 160 -22.53 0.31 -11.21
CA ALA A 160 -21.63 -0.70 -11.72
C ALA A 160 -21.15 -1.58 -10.56
N ILE A 161 -21.08 -2.88 -10.79
CA ILE A 161 -20.58 -3.92 -9.89
C ILE A 161 -19.17 -4.28 -10.37
N ARG A 162 -18.15 -4.11 -9.51
CA ARG A 162 -16.72 -4.14 -9.90
C ARG A 162 -15.78 -4.56 -8.75
N CYS A 163 -14.61 -5.09 -9.08
CA CYS A 163 -13.53 -5.34 -8.12
C CYS A 163 -12.12 -5.09 -8.71
N SER A 164 -11.14 -4.97 -7.81
CA SER A 164 -9.79 -4.45 -8.10
C SER A 164 -8.73 -5.50 -8.47
N ILE A 165 -9.08 -6.78 -8.59
CA ILE A 165 -8.15 -7.93 -8.65
C ILE A 165 -7.41 -8.12 -10.00
N ARG A 166 -7.28 -7.04 -10.78
CA ARG A 166 -6.73 -6.99 -12.14
C ARG A 166 -5.28 -7.50 -12.23
N LEU A 167 -4.83 -7.80 -13.45
CA LEU A 167 -3.43 -7.92 -13.82
C LEU A 167 -3.21 -7.15 -15.13
N GLU A 168 -2.09 -6.47 -15.26
CA GLU A 168 -1.69 -5.76 -16.49
C GLU A 168 -0.16 -5.73 -16.52
N VAL A 169 0.44 -6.36 -17.53
CA VAL A 169 1.90 -6.55 -17.66
C VAL A 169 2.31 -6.40 -19.13
N PRO A 170 3.22 -5.48 -19.49
CA PRO A 170 3.79 -5.42 -20.83
C PRO A 170 4.69 -6.64 -21.07
N LEU A 171 4.55 -7.26 -22.25
CA LEU A 171 5.35 -8.42 -22.68
C LEU A 171 6.51 -8.02 -23.58
N GLY A 172 6.43 -6.86 -24.23
CA GLY A 172 7.33 -6.42 -25.30
C GLY A 172 6.53 -5.79 -26.45
N ASP A 173 7.10 -5.81 -27.65
CA ASP A 173 6.52 -5.24 -28.86
C ASP A 173 6.57 -6.20 -30.06
N THR A 174 6.09 -5.74 -31.21
CA THR A 174 6.07 -6.46 -32.51
C THR A 174 7.45 -6.92 -33.02
N TYR A 175 8.56 -6.39 -32.50
CA TYR A 175 9.93 -6.78 -32.87
C TYR A 175 10.57 -7.68 -31.81
N LYS A 176 10.22 -7.49 -30.53
CA LYS A 176 10.83 -8.22 -29.43
C LYS A 176 9.88 -8.43 -28.25
N ILE A 177 9.57 -9.69 -27.98
CA ILE A 177 9.12 -10.13 -26.66
C ILE A 177 10.29 -9.98 -25.67
N MET A 178 10.06 -9.24 -24.57
CA MET A 178 11.07 -8.92 -23.55
C MET A 178 11.07 -9.91 -22.37
N VAL A 179 10.07 -10.79 -22.30
CA VAL A 179 9.89 -11.80 -21.24
C VAL A 179 10.25 -13.21 -21.73
N THR A 180 10.57 -14.11 -20.81
CA THR A 180 10.84 -15.52 -21.14
C THR A 180 9.55 -16.37 -21.14
N PRO A 181 9.54 -17.56 -21.80
CA PRO A 181 8.41 -18.49 -21.74
C PRO A 181 8.00 -18.88 -20.31
N GLU A 182 8.95 -19.06 -19.40
CA GLU A 182 8.70 -19.43 -18.01
C GLU A 182 7.97 -18.31 -17.26
N TYR A 183 8.35 -17.05 -17.53
CA TYR A 183 7.65 -15.89 -16.99
C TYR A 183 6.23 -15.78 -17.54
N VAL A 184 6.00 -16.08 -18.82
CA VAL A 184 4.65 -16.14 -19.39
C VAL A 184 3.81 -17.26 -18.74
N ARG A 185 4.36 -18.46 -18.51
CA ARG A 185 3.66 -19.52 -17.74
C ARG A 185 3.29 -19.04 -16.32
N TYR A 186 4.18 -18.31 -15.66
CA TYR A 186 3.91 -17.70 -14.36
C TYR A 186 2.78 -16.64 -14.42
N LEU A 187 2.78 -15.75 -15.43
CA LEU A 187 1.69 -14.78 -15.62
C LEU A 187 0.34 -15.47 -15.86
N VAL A 188 0.29 -16.53 -16.67
CA VAL A 188 -0.93 -17.31 -16.92
C VAL A 188 -1.42 -17.99 -15.64
N LYS A 189 -0.52 -18.58 -14.83
CA LYS A 189 -0.87 -19.11 -13.51
C LYS A 189 -1.50 -18.05 -12.61
N VAL A 190 -0.86 -16.89 -12.45
CA VAL A 190 -1.38 -15.79 -11.62
C VAL A 190 -2.71 -15.24 -12.15
N ALA A 191 -2.91 -15.25 -13.47
CA ALA A 191 -4.17 -14.86 -14.09
C ALA A 191 -5.30 -15.88 -13.86
N ASN A 192 -5.00 -17.17 -13.90
CA ASN A 192 -5.94 -18.24 -13.58
C ASN A 192 -6.33 -18.23 -12.09
N GLU A 193 -5.37 -17.98 -11.18
CA GLU A 193 -5.64 -17.75 -9.75
C GLU A 193 -6.58 -16.55 -9.52
N LYS A 194 -6.40 -15.47 -10.29
CA LYS A 194 -7.29 -14.29 -10.26
C LYS A 194 -8.66 -14.58 -10.86
N MET A 195 -8.75 -15.39 -11.92
CA MET A 195 -10.00 -15.84 -12.53
C MET A 195 -10.82 -16.68 -11.54
N GLU A 196 -10.19 -17.64 -10.86
CA GLU A 196 -10.86 -18.44 -9.82
C GLU A 196 -11.34 -17.58 -8.65
N ALA A 197 -10.49 -16.66 -8.19
CA ALA A 197 -10.88 -15.70 -7.15
C ALA A 197 -12.03 -14.76 -7.61
N ASN A 198 -12.17 -14.49 -8.90
CA ASN A 198 -13.30 -13.77 -9.48
C ASN A 198 -14.58 -14.63 -9.52
N ARG A 199 -14.45 -15.92 -9.88
CA ARG A 199 -15.54 -16.91 -9.89
C ARG A 199 -16.17 -17.05 -8.49
N LEU A 200 -15.35 -17.29 -7.46
CA LEU A 200 -15.80 -17.45 -6.06
C LEU A 200 -16.53 -16.21 -5.48
N ARG A 201 -16.16 -14.99 -5.92
CA ARG A 201 -16.89 -13.75 -5.55
C ARG A 201 -18.26 -13.67 -6.25
N THR A 202 -18.30 -14.11 -7.50
CA THR A 202 -19.50 -14.11 -8.35
C THR A 202 -20.53 -15.10 -7.81
N GLU A 203 -20.10 -16.31 -7.44
CA GLU A 203 -20.95 -17.33 -6.78
C GLU A 203 -21.49 -16.85 -5.43
N ARG A 204 -20.64 -16.24 -4.59
CA ARG A 204 -21.07 -15.67 -3.30
C ARG A 204 -22.14 -14.58 -3.48
N PHE A 205 -21.99 -13.73 -4.50
CA PHE A 205 -22.96 -12.70 -4.82
C PHE A 205 -24.26 -13.27 -5.39
N PHE A 206 -24.20 -14.32 -6.21
CA PHE A 206 -25.36 -15.06 -6.69
C PHE A 206 -26.17 -15.69 -5.54
N GLY A 207 -25.52 -16.45 -4.65
CA GLY A 207 -26.20 -17.07 -3.50
C GLY A 207 -26.76 -16.05 -2.49
N LEU A 208 -26.08 -14.92 -2.30
CA LEU A 208 -26.59 -13.82 -1.47
C LEU A 208 -27.70 -12.99 -2.14
N LEU A 209 -27.79 -12.95 -3.47
CA LEU A 209 -28.98 -12.41 -4.15
C LEU A 209 -30.19 -13.33 -3.91
N GLN A 210 -30.04 -14.64 -4.14
CA GLN A 210 -31.11 -15.62 -3.96
C GLN A 210 -31.67 -15.63 -2.52
N SER A 211 -30.79 -15.68 -1.52
CA SER A 211 -31.19 -15.75 -0.10
C SER A 211 -31.79 -14.46 0.48
N ASN A 212 -31.61 -13.30 -0.15
CA ASN A 212 -32.25 -12.04 0.27
C ASN A 212 -33.66 -11.84 -0.34
N GLY A 213 -34.34 -12.91 -0.75
CA GLY A 213 -35.73 -12.88 -1.21
C GLY A 213 -35.93 -12.26 -2.60
N PHE A 214 -34.93 -12.36 -3.49
CA PHE A 214 -35.03 -11.79 -4.84
C PHE A 214 -35.92 -12.61 -5.80
N LEU A 215 -36.26 -13.84 -5.40
CA LEU A 215 -37.28 -14.68 -6.02
C LEU A 215 -38.58 -14.57 -5.20
N GLY A 216 -39.68 -14.22 -5.86
CA GLY A 216 -41.01 -14.52 -5.34
C GLY A 216 -41.27 -16.03 -5.40
N SER A 217 -42.30 -16.51 -4.70
CA SER A 217 -42.72 -17.91 -4.82
C SER A 217 -43.03 -18.24 -6.28
N MET A 218 -42.42 -19.29 -6.81
CA MET A 218 -43.05 -20.07 -7.86
C MET A 218 -43.97 -21.06 -7.16
N ASP A 219 -45.27 -20.90 -7.40
CA ASP A 219 -46.28 -21.70 -6.74
C ASP A 219 -46.20 -23.17 -7.18
N VAL A 220 -46.60 -24.05 -6.26
CA VAL A 220 -46.78 -25.48 -6.55
C VAL A 220 -48.04 -25.66 -7.38
N ASP A 221 -47.94 -26.40 -8.48
CA ASP A 221 -49.11 -27.01 -9.11
C ASP A 221 -48.87 -28.50 -9.36
N ASN A 222 -49.92 -29.32 -9.26
CA ASN A 222 -49.83 -30.74 -8.96
C ASN A 222 -50.00 -31.67 -10.17
N SER A 223 -49.14 -32.70 -10.28
CA SER A 223 -49.60 -34.05 -10.64
C SER A 223 -48.56 -35.15 -10.35
N ASN A 224 -48.91 -36.06 -9.43
CA ASN A 224 -48.60 -37.51 -9.39
C ASN A 224 -47.15 -37.99 -9.69
N ASN A 225 -46.45 -38.71 -8.79
CA ASN A 225 -46.89 -40.00 -8.26
C ASN A 225 -46.22 -40.44 -6.92
N MET A 226 -47.04 -41.01 -6.04
CA MET A 226 -46.81 -42.12 -5.09
C MET A 226 -45.48 -42.33 -4.33
N SER A 227 -45.54 -42.12 -2.99
CA SER A 227 -45.00 -42.99 -1.90
C SER A 227 -43.47 -43.22 -1.77
N VAL A 228 -42.88 -43.49 -0.59
CA VAL A 228 -43.36 -44.11 0.66
C VAL A 228 -42.78 -43.40 1.92
N ASN A 229 -43.50 -43.52 3.04
CA ASN A 229 -43.13 -43.44 4.47
C ASN A 229 -41.69 -43.89 4.85
N GLU A 230 -41.09 -43.57 6.03
CA GLU A 230 -41.52 -42.77 7.20
C GLU A 230 -40.32 -42.24 8.03
N SER A 231 -40.63 -41.51 9.10
CA SER A 231 -39.74 -40.89 10.10
C SER A 231 -38.87 -41.84 10.94
N LEU A 232 -37.76 -41.32 11.52
CA LEU A 232 -37.56 -41.11 12.98
C LEU A 232 -36.19 -40.46 13.31
N ASN A 233 -36.12 -39.76 14.46
CA ASN A 233 -34.86 -39.28 15.08
C ASN A 233 -34.53 -40.15 16.35
N PRO A 234 -33.67 -39.76 17.32
CA PRO A 234 -32.34 -40.38 17.47
C PRO A 234 -32.04 -40.98 18.87
N THR A 235 -31.00 -41.82 19.00
CA THR A 235 -30.03 -41.87 20.15
C THR A 235 -29.02 -43.02 19.99
N ASP A 236 -27.79 -42.78 20.47
CA ASP A 236 -26.81 -43.65 21.14
C ASP A 236 -26.56 -45.13 20.72
N VAL A 237 -25.28 -45.48 20.54
CA VAL A 237 -24.46 -46.36 21.43
C VAL A 237 -23.03 -46.54 20.84
N SER A 238 -22.07 -47.02 21.64
CA SER A 238 -20.62 -46.80 21.50
C SER A 238 -19.73 -48.04 21.22
N MET A 239 -18.67 -47.82 20.41
CA MET A 239 -17.27 -48.31 20.58
C MET A 239 -16.85 -49.79 20.35
N HIS A 240 -15.57 -49.95 19.93
CA HIS A 240 -14.67 -51.14 19.91
C HIS A 240 -14.96 -52.32 18.95
N GLU A 241 -13.98 -53.06 18.38
CA GLU A 241 -12.58 -52.79 17.96
C GLU A 241 -12.03 -53.97 17.07
N ASP A 242 -10.84 -53.81 16.45
CA ASP A 242 -9.97 -54.82 15.78
C ASP A 242 -10.45 -55.62 14.53
N GLY A 243 -9.58 -56.03 13.58
CA GLY A 243 -8.12 -55.80 13.43
C GLY A 243 -7.46 -56.57 12.24
N LEU A 244 -6.13 -56.39 12.03
CA LEU A 244 -5.22 -56.98 11.00
C LEU A 244 -5.33 -56.38 9.57
N ALA A 245 -4.31 -55.83 8.86
CA ALA A 245 -2.87 -56.16 8.60
C ALA A 245 -2.66 -57.30 7.57
N CYS A 246 -1.76 -57.27 6.55
CA CYS A 246 -0.68 -56.37 6.07
C CYS A 246 -0.89 -56.08 4.54
N ASP A 247 -0.10 -55.36 3.71
CA ASP A 247 1.36 -55.37 3.51
C ASP A 247 1.87 -54.18 2.62
N ASN A 248 3.16 -54.16 2.28
CA ASN A 248 3.94 -53.05 1.72
C ASN A 248 3.90 -52.92 0.18
N VAL A 249 3.91 -51.68 -0.33
CA VAL A 249 4.46 -51.34 -1.67
C VAL A 249 5.37 -50.10 -1.55
N LYS A 250 6.54 -50.16 -2.21
CA LYS A 250 7.59 -49.13 -2.16
C LYS A 250 7.39 -48.08 -3.25
N VAL A 251 7.79 -46.84 -2.98
CA VAL A 251 8.20 -45.89 -4.03
C VAL A 251 9.72 -45.99 -4.15
N GLY A 252 10.22 -46.37 -5.32
CA GLY A 252 11.64 -46.52 -5.63
C GLY A 252 12.14 -45.47 -6.61
N GLU A 253 13.45 -45.28 -6.65
CA GLU A 253 14.15 -44.27 -7.45
C GLU A 253 14.30 -44.67 -8.93
N VAL A 254 14.50 -43.67 -9.79
CA VAL A 254 15.26 -43.78 -11.06
C VAL A 254 16.08 -42.49 -11.24
N ASP A 255 17.40 -42.64 -11.23
CA ASP A 255 18.51 -41.83 -11.79
C ASP A 255 18.51 -40.29 -11.58
N GLU A 256 19.56 -39.61 -11.07
CA GLU A 256 21.03 -39.68 -11.25
C GLU A 256 21.54 -39.46 -12.69
N LEU A 257 21.87 -38.21 -13.03
CA LEU A 257 22.91 -37.72 -13.98
C LEU A 257 22.94 -36.17 -13.86
N GLU A 258 24.04 -35.45 -13.64
CA GLU A 258 25.46 -35.83 -13.54
C GLU A 258 26.13 -35.27 -12.28
N LYS A 259 27.08 -36.02 -11.71
CA LYS A 259 28.11 -35.52 -10.80
C LYS A 259 29.51 -35.89 -11.32
N ARG A 260 30.10 -35.02 -12.14
CA ARG A 260 31.53 -34.97 -12.51
C ARG A 260 31.86 -33.51 -12.87
N ASN A 261 32.99 -32.93 -12.51
CA ASN A 261 34.15 -33.46 -11.78
C ASN A 261 34.20 -32.92 -10.34
N GLY A 262 34.91 -33.62 -9.46
CA GLY A 262 35.26 -33.11 -8.13
C GLY A 262 36.75 -32.90 -8.00
N GLU A 263 37.15 -31.97 -7.13
CA GLU A 263 38.48 -32.00 -6.50
C GLU A 263 38.30 -32.20 -4.99
N THR A 264 38.93 -33.24 -4.47
CA THR A 264 39.02 -33.49 -3.02
C THR A 264 40.04 -32.55 -2.39
N SER A 265 39.62 -31.72 -1.45
CA SER A 265 40.53 -31.13 -0.45
C SER A 265 40.04 -31.48 0.96
N SER A 266 40.93 -32.06 1.76
CA SER A 266 40.61 -32.69 3.03
C SER A 266 40.85 -31.76 4.21
N GLY A 267 39.78 -31.49 4.97
CA GLY A 267 39.81 -31.01 6.36
C GLY A 267 40.15 -29.52 6.57
N LEU A 268 39.40 -28.89 7.48
CA LEU A 268 39.93 -28.34 8.74
C LEU A 268 38.80 -27.74 9.60
N GLY A 269 38.87 -27.93 10.93
CA GLY A 269 38.56 -26.83 11.85
C GLY A 269 37.24 -26.79 12.64
N ASP A 270 36.28 -27.70 12.43
CA ASP A 270 35.08 -27.72 13.29
C ASP A 270 35.39 -28.27 14.69
N PHE A 271 34.99 -27.51 15.73
CA PHE A 271 35.09 -27.94 17.13
C PHE A 271 34.02 -29.00 17.43
N PRO A 272 34.37 -30.19 17.97
CA PRO A 272 33.37 -31.17 18.38
C PRO A 272 32.49 -30.65 19.51
N GLY A 273 31.20 -30.41 19.23
CA GLY A 273 30.15 -30.24 20.24
C GLY A 273 30.10 -28.92 21.03
N CYS A 274 30.99 -27.96 20.79
CA CYS A 274 30.94 -26.66 21.48
C CYS A 274 29.79 -25.80 20.95
N SER A 275 28.61 -25.97 21.55
CA SER A 275 27.43 -25.14 21.33
C SER A 275 27.19 -24.28 22.56
N LEU A 276 26.90 -22.99 22.36
CA LEU A 276 26.66 -22.05 23.45
C LEU A 276 25.17 -21.75 23.57
N GLN A 277 24.67 -21.63 24.79
CA GLN A 277 23.27 -21.32 25.09
C GLN A 277 23.09 -19.83 25.35
N ILE A 278 22.15 -19.19 24.65
CA ILE A 278 21.67 -17.86 25.02
C ILE A 278 20.69 -18.00 26.19
N VAL A 279 20.87 -17.17 27.22
CA VAL A 279 20.02 -17.12 28.41
C VAL A 279 19.36 -15.74 28.47
N HIS A 280 18.03 -15.71 28.44
CA HIS A 280 17.25 -14.48 28.62
C HIS A 280 17.44 -13.96 30.06
N ILE A 281 17.52 -12.63 30.22
CA ILE A 281 17.70 -12.00 31.52
C ILE A 281 16.33 -11.51 32.00
N GLU A 282 15.82 -12.11 33.07
CA GLU A 282 14.64 -11.61 33.78
C GLU A 282 14.92 -10.19 34.30
N ILE A 283 14.01 -9.25 34.01
CA ILE A 283 14.19 -7.83 34.35
C ILE A 283 13.36 -7.47 35.58
N VAL A 284 14.01 -6.80 36.53
CA VAL A 284 13.43 -6.39 37.80
C VAL A 284 13.54 -4.86 37.98
N GLY A 285 12.53 -4.22 38.57
CA GLY A 285 12.48 -2.78 38.76
C GLY A 285 11.66 -2.09 37.67
N GLU A 286 12.32 -1.48 36.69
CA GLU A 286 11.67 -0.84 35.54
C GLU A 286 11.15 -1.87 34.51
N PRO A 287 10.07 -1.58 33.75
CA PRO A 287 9.50 -2.53 32.80
C PRO A 287 10.47 -2.94 31.67
N VAL A 288 10.52 -4.24 31.37
CA VAL A 288 11.40 -4.85 30.33
C VAL A 288 11.23 -4.19 28.96
N GLU A 289 10.02 -3.70 28.65
CA GLU A 289 9.69 -3.06 27.39
C GLU A 289 10.40 -1.70 27.22
N LYS A 290 11.03 -1.15 28.27
CA LYS A 290 11.98 -0.03 28.12
C LYS A 290 13.27 -0.44 27.38
N LEU A 291 13.67 -1.71 27.42
CA LEU A 291 14.80 -2.25 26.66
C LEU A 291 14.39 -2.79 25.27
N PHE A 292 13.10 -2.85 24.96
CA PHE A 292 12.58 -3.18 23.63
C PHE A 292 12.80 -2.01 22.66
N LEU A 293 14.04 -1.88 22.22
CA LEU A 293 14.58 -0.76 21.45
C LEU A 293 15.41 -1.30 20.27
N TRP A 294 15.44 -0.58 19.15
CA TRP A 294 16.50 -0.75 18.16
C TRP A 294 17.20 0.56 17.82
N GLY A 295 18.48 0.45 17.44
CA GLY A 295 19.30 1.62 17.11
C GLY A 295 19.39 2.64 18.24
N HIS A 296 19.20 2.18 19.48
CA HIS A 296 19.78 2.77 20.67
C HIS A 296 21.31 2.60 20.63
N SER A 297 21.99 3.20 21.57
CA SER A 297 23.38 2.86 21.88
C SER A 297 23.49 2.32 23.31
N ALA A 298 24.56 1.58 23.56
CA ALA A 298 24.87 1.06 24.88
C ALA A 298 26.38 1.05 25.12
N CYS A 299 26.79 1.18 26.38
CA CYS A 299 28.17 1.03 26.80
C CYS A 299 28.23 0.19 28.09
N ALA A 300 29.20 -0.71 28.19
CA ALA A 300 29.59 -1.26 29.48
C ALA A 300 30.16 -0.14 30.36
N TRP A 301 29.72 -0.09 31.60
CA TRP A 301 30.21 0.78 32.65
C TRP A 301 30.72 -0.10 33.79
N ASP A 302 32.04 -0.18 33.90
CA ASP A 302 32.75 -0.77 35.03
C ASP A 302 33.06 0.36 36.03
N ASN A 303 32.73 0.14 37.30
CA ASN A 303 33.14 1.02 38.39
C ASN A 303 33.47 0.22 39.66
N ALA A 304 34.68 -0.33 39.71
CA ALA A 304 35.43 -0.79 40.89
C ALA A 304 34.78 -1.87 41.79
N SER A 305 33.59 -2.35 41.45
CA SER A 305 32.79 -3.33 42.21
C SER A 305 31.51 -3.74 41.48
N HIS A 306 30.96 -2.88 40.62
CA HIS A 306 29.70 -3.10 39.91
C HIS A 306 29.89 -2.96 38.41
N TYR A 307 29.52 -3.99 37.65
CA TYR A 307 29.45 -3.96 36.19
C TYR A 307 28.00 -3.72 35.75
N LYS A 308 27.74 -2.62 35.06
CA LYS A 308 26.41 -2.31 34.51
C LYS A 308 26.50 -1.94 33.03
N VAL A 309 25.37 -1.94 32.33
CA VAL A 309 25.22 -1.43 30.96
C VAL A 309 24.43 -0.12 31.02
N VAL A 310 25.01 0.96 30.49
CA VAL A 310 24.27 2.21 30.26
C VAL A 310 23.68 2.16 28.86
N VAL A 311 22.36 2.32 28.74
CA VAL A 311 21.61 2.26 27.47
C VAL A 311 20.94 3.61 27.24
N PHE A 312 21.01 4.13 26.00
CA PHE A 312 20.40 5.41 25.66
C PHE A 312 19.59 5.38 24.36
N GLY A 313 18.38 5.94 24.42
CA GLY A 313 17.57 6.32 23.27
C GLY A 313 17.12 5.15 22.38
N GLY A 314 17.21 5.32 21.05
CA GLY A 314 16.74 4.33 20.09
C GLY A 314 15.28 4.55 19.67
N PHE A 315 14.65 3.50 19.13
CA PHE A 315 13.23 3.50 18.75
C PHE A 315 12.54 2.22 19.22
N GLY A 316 11.39 2.38 19.88
CA GLY A 316 10.66 1.32 20.57
C GLY A 316 10.11 1.83 21.90
N GLY A 317 10.33 1.09 22.98
CA GLY A 317 9.95 1.43 24.34
C GLY A 317 8.45 1.25 24.65
N MET A 318 8.11 1.31 25.94
CA MET A 318 6.74 1.23 26.47
C MET A 318 5.68 2.04 25.70
N GLY A 319 4.58 1.38 25.33
CA GLY A 319 3.47 1.97 24.56
C GLY A 319 3.70 1.95 23.05
N ARG A 320 3.25 2.99 22.33
CA ARG A 320 3.51 3.10 20.89
C ARG A 320 5.00 3.33 20.65
N HIS A 321 5.56 2.65 19.64
CA HIS A 321 6.98 2.76 19.33
C HIS A 321 7.31 4.19 18.88
N ALA A 322 8.05 4.88 19.74
CA ALA A 322 8.54 6.24 19.52
C ALA A 322 10.07 6.22 19.56
N ARG A 323 10.70 7.33 19.18
CA ARG A 323 12.10 7.55 19.56
C ARG A 323 12.15 7.78 21.07
N ARG A 324 13.23 7.33 21.72
CA ARG A 324 13.45 7.51 23.15
C ARG A 324 14.62 8.45 23.43
N ASN A 325 14.59 9.05 24.61
CA ASN A 325 15.68 9.79 25.28
C ASN A 325 15.89 9.28 26.72
N ASP A 326 15.22 8.19 27.11
CA ASP A 326 15.46 7.51 28.37
C ASP A 326 16.95 7.10 28.47
N LEU A 327 17.54 7.40 29.62
CA LEU A 327 18.87 6.96 30.02
C LEU A 327 18.68 5.84 31.05
N LEU A 328 18.96 4.61 30.64
CA LEU A 328 18.69 3.42 31.43
C LEU A 328 19.99 2.82 31.94
N LEU A 329 19.95 2.30 33.16
CA LEU A 329 21.04 1.60 33.82
C LEU A 329 20.60 0.16 34.07
N PHE A 330 21.27 -0.79 33.44
CA PHE A 330 20.93 -2.20 33.47
C PHE A 330 22.04 -3.03 34.12
N ASP A 331 21.69 -3.80 35.13
CA ASP A 331 22.58 -4.80 35.75
C ASP A 331 22.28 -6.19 35.16
N PRO A 332 23.20 -6.79 34.38
CA PRO A 332 22.99 -8.09 33.74
C PRO A 332 23.13 -9.30 34.69
N TYR A 333 23.59 -9.08 35.93
CA TYR A 333 23.75 -10.11 36.94
C TYR A 333 22.53 -10.22 37.85
N SER A 334 22.01 -9.08 38.34
CA SER A 334 20.78 -9.04 39.15
C SER A 334 19.49 -8.91 38.34
N GLY A 335 19.57 -8.55 37.06
CA GLY A 335 18.40 -8.22 36.23
C GLY A 335 17.84 -6.81 36.48
N THR A 336 18.42 -6.04 37.41
CA THR A 336 17.88 -4.75 37.84
C THR A 336 17.98 -3.70 36.72
N LEU A 337 16.86 -3.08 36.38
CA LEU A 337 16.75 -1.97 35.42
C LEU A 337 16.27 -0.70 36.13
N GLU A 338 17.01 0.40 35.96
CA GLU A 338 16.76 1.69 36.61
C GLU A 338 16.76 2.82 35.54
N THR A 339 15.86 3.80 35.64
CA THR A 339 15.98 5.04 34.85
C THR A 339 16.87 6.04 35.58
N ILE A 340 18.00 6.42 34.99
CA ILE A 340 18.86 7.46 35.51
C ILE A 340 18.16 8.82 35.37
N LYS A 341 17.78 9.44 36.50
CA LYS A 341 17.31 10.83 36.53
C LYS A 341 18.49 11.77 36.34
N THR A 342 18.44 12.59 35.29
CA THR A 342 19.52 13.50 34.93
C THR A 342 19.35 14.88 35.56
N VAL A 343 20.47 15.54 35.92
CA VAL A 343 20.46 16.84 36.60
C VAL A 343 20.63 17.99 35.60
N GLY A 344 19.69 18.94 35.63
CA GLY A 344 19.68 20.18 34.83
C GLY A 344 18.54 20.25 33.81
N ASP A 345 18.24 21.46 33.32
CA ASP A 345 17.06 21.74 32.47
C ASP A 345 17.17 21.23 31.02
N LEU A 346 18.33 20.72 30.62
CA LEU A 346 18.61 20.27 29.25
C LEU A 346 18.23 18.79 29.02
N SER A 347 16.95 18.56 28.71
CA SER A 347 16.49 17.25 28.22
C SER A 347 16.99 16.98 26.79
N LEU A 348 17.69 15.87 26.58
CA LEU A 348 18.09 15.43 25.23
C LEU A 348 16.88 15.11 24.36
N SER A 349 16.98 15.46 23.08
CA SER A 349 15.94 15.14 22.08
C SER A 349 15.90 13.62 21.77
N PRO A 350 14.73 12.96 21.79
CA PRO A 350 14.60 11.54 21.48
C PRO A 350 15.16 11.15 20.10
N ARG A 351 16.12 10.22 20.07
CA ARG A 351 16.93 9.94 18.87
C ARG A 351 17.32 8.47 18.70
N LEU A 352 17.40 8.01 17.45
CA LEU A 352 17.98 6.69 17.09
C LEU A 352 19.12 6.82 16.09
N GLY A 353 19.93 5.77 15.97
CA GLY A 353 21.02 5.67 15.00
C GLY A 353 22.18 6.62 15.25
N HIS A 354 22.32 7.10 16.48
CA HIS A 354 23.52 7.72 17.03
C HIS A 354 24.54 6.64 17.41
N THR A 355 25.74 7.03 17.80
CA THR A 355 26.66 6.16 18.55
C THR A 355 26.88 6.72 19.95
N SER A 356 27.33 5.87 20.88
CA SER A 356 27.93 6.32 22.14
C SER A 356 29.29 5.70 22.37
N SER A 357 30.12 6.34 23.18
CA SER A 357 31.41 5.80 23.64
C SER A 357 31.75 6.37 25.02
N LEU A 358 32.13 5.50 25.94
CA LEU A 358 32.57 5.88 27.28
C LEU A 358 34.09 6.14 27.26
N VAL A 359 34.51 7.32 27.74
CA VAL A 359 35.91 7.72 27.84
C VAL A 359 36.14 8.33 29.23
N GLY A 360 36.66 7.50 30.16
CA GLY A 360 36.63 7.81 31.59
C GLY A 360 35.19 8.00 32.08
N ASP A 361 34.97 8.96 32.99
CA ASP A 361 33.65 9.29 33.55
C ASP A 361 32.69 10.01 32.57
N HIS A 362 32.99 10.02 31.27
CA HIS A 362 32.27 10.79 30.26
C HIS A 362 31.78 9.89 29.13
N MET A 363 30.45 9.72 29.04
CA MET A 363 29.80 9.05 27.92
C MET A 363 29.49 10.09 26.83
N PHE A 364 30.21 10.01 25.73
CA PHE A 364 29.98 10.81 24.53
C PHE A 364 28.89 10.17 23.69
N LEU A 365 28.00 11.00 23.12
CA LEU A 365 26.85 10.62 22.32
C LEU A 365 26.84 11.44 21.02
N ILE A 366 26.95 10.79 19.86
CA ILE A 366 27.29 11.46 18.59
C ILE A 366 26.18 11.25 17.55
N GLY A 367 25.63 12.37 17.05
CA GLY A 367 24.73 12.42 15.91
C GLY A 367 23.39 11.70 16.09
N GLY A 368 22.97 10.95 15.06
CA GLY A 368 21.69 10.24 15.00
C GLY A 368 20.57 11.06 14.37
N ARG A 369 19.30 10.68 14.60
CA ARG A 369 18.13 11.44 14.09
C ARG A 369 16.93 11.45 15.03
N THR A 370 16.22 12.58 15.02
CA THR A 370 14.95 12.80 15.76
C THR A 370 13.71 12.74 14.85
N GLY A 371 13.86 13.02 13.56
CA GLY A 371 12.83 12.88 12.53
C GLY A 371 13.20 11.82 11.48
N PRO A 372 12.45 11.73 10.37
CA PRO A 372 13.02 11.29 9.10
C PRO A 372 14.12 12.28 8.70
N ASP A 373 13.76 13.56 8.58
CA ASP A 373 14.55 14.64 7.96
C ASP A 373 15.41 15.43 8.94
N LYS A 374 15.14 15.32 10.26
CA LYS A 374 15.95 15.94 11.31
C LYS A 374 17.07 15.00 11.78
N ILE A 375 18.14 14.98 10.99
CA ILE A 375 19.42 14.28 11.20
C ILE A 375 20.39 15.22 11.92
N LEU A 376 21.30 14.68 12.76
CA LEU A 376 22.10 15.46 13.71
C LEU A 376 23.61 15.25 13.51
N SER A 377 24.39 16.30 13.75
CA SER A 377 25.84 16.31 13.96
C SER A 377 26.25 16.48 15.43
N GLU A 378 25.31 16.85 16.28
CA GLU A 378 25.52 17.19 17.70
C GLU A 378 26.34 16.15 18.46
N VAL A 379 27.26 16.63 19.30
CA VAL A 379 27.94 15.82 20.33
C VAL A 379 27.39 16.23 21.69
N TRP A 380 26.83 15.26 22.41
CA TRP A 380 26.42 15.40 23.81
C TRP A 380 27.34 14.58 24.70
N VAL A 381 27.60 15.08 25.91
CA VAL A 381 28.44 14.41 26.91
C VAL A 381 27.66 14.27 28.21
N LEU A 382 27.53 13.03 28.68
CA LEU A 382 27.02 12.71 30.01
C LEU A 382 28.22 12.51 30.95
N HIS A 383 28.29 13.28 32.03
CA HIS A 383 29.23 13.00 33.11
C HIS A 383 28.60 11.98 34.06
N THR A 384 29.04 10.72 34.00
CA THR A 384 28.35 9.57 34.62
C THR A 384 28.22 9.72 36.13
N ALA A 385 29.29 10.10 36.84
CA ALA A 385 29.27 10.33 38.28
C ALA A 385 28.37 11.51 38.76
N LYS A 386 27.91 12.38 37.85
CA LYS A 386 27.03 13.53 38.16
C LYS A 386 25.63 13.42 37.54
N ASN A 387 25.41 12.43 36.67
CA ASN A 387 24.21 12.28 35.85
C ASN A 387 23.77 13.57 35.12
N CYS A 388 24.72 14.44 34.75
CA CYS A 388 24.41 15.69 34.04
C CYS A 388 24.87 15.62 32.57
N TRP A 389 23.99 16.08 31.68
CA TRP A 389 24.25 16.18 30.25
C TRP A 389 24.72 17.58 29.86
N LYS A 390 25.63 17.64 28.89
CA LYS A 390 26.11 18.88 28.27
C LYS A 390 26.17 18.71 26.75
N LEU A 391 25.51 19.60 26.01
CA LEU A 391 25.79 19.79 24.59
C LEU A 391 27.16 20.45 24.48
N VAL A 392 28.09 19.85 23.74
CA VAL A 392 29.43 20.42 23.52
C VAL A 392 29.55 20.98 22.11
N GLN A 393 30.12 22.18 22.01
CA GLN A 393 30.55 22.76 20.74
C GLN A 393 31.95 22.25 20.47
N CYS A 394 32.12 21.51 19.37
CA CYS A 394 33.42 20.96 18.97
C CYS A 394 34.06 21.83 17.89
N GLY A 395 35.37 22.11 18.01
CA GLY A 395 36.13 22.84 17.00
C GLY A 395 36.71 21.93 15.92
N GLY A 396 37.43 22.52 14.96
CA GLY A 396 38.21 21.78 13.95
C GLY A 396 37.45 21.53 12.64
N SER A 397 37.34 20.26 12.24
CA SER A 397 36.72 19.84 10.97
C SER A 397 35.20 19.71 11.10
N ASP A 398 34.44 20.21 10.13
CA ASP A 398 32.98 20.09 10.12
C ASP A 398 32.51 18.63 10.10
N PHE A 399 31.93 18.18 11.21
CA PHE A 399 31.31 16.86 11.31
C PHE A 399 29.90 16.90 10.73
N ILE A 400 29.78 16.55 9.44
CA ILE A 400 28.50 16.58 8.70
C ILE A 400 27.46 15.67 9.40
N PRO A 401 26.20 16.14 9.61
CA PRO A 401 25.11 15.37 10.22
C PRO A 401 24.94 13.98 9.65
N ARG A 402 24.74 12.98 10.50
CA ARG A 402 24.66 11.58 10.09
C ARG A 402 23.99 10.67 11.11
N HIS A 403 23.50 9.54 10.62
CA HIS A 403 23.05 8.43 11.45
C HIS A 403 23.51 7.08 10.89
N ARG A 404 23.48 6.03 11.71
CA ARG A 404 23.93 4.67 11.38
C ARG A 404 25.40 4.61 10.90
N HIS A 405 26.21 5.57 11.33
CA HIS A 405 27.67 5.45 11.39
C HIS A 405 28.06 4.45 12.49
N ALA A 406 29.30 3.98 12.47
CA ALA A 406 29.90 3.28 13.60
C ALA A 406 30.96 4.16 14.27
N ALA A 407 31.29 3.84 15.52
CA ALA A 407 32.31 4.53 16.28
C ALA A 407 33.09 3.55 17.17
N ALA A 408 34.35 3.86 17.46
CA ALA A 408 35.18 3.16 18.43
C ALA A 408 36.08 4.16 19.18
N ALA A 409 36.24 3.98 20.50
CA ALA A 409 37.16 4.78 21.31
C ALA A 409 38.52 4.10 21.44
N VAL A 410 39.61 4.88 21.36
CA VAL A 410 40.96 4.44 21.74
C VAL A 410 41.65 5.55 22.52
N GLY A 411 41.96 5.30 23.79
CA GLY A 411 42.44 6.33 24.70
C GLY A 411 41.44 7.49 24.80
N SER A 412 41.91 8.72 24.60
CA SER A 412 41.09 9.94 24.59
C SER A 412 40.48 10.29 23.22
N ASN A 413 40.52 9.39 22.24
CA ASN A 413 40.05 9.67 20.87
C ASN A 413 38.87 8.77 20.50
N ILE A 414 37.80 9.36 19.95
CA ILE A 414 36.65 8.63 19.39
C ILE A 414 36.71 8.70 17.87
N TYR A 415 36.86 7.56 17.22
CA TYR A 415 36.97 7.40 15.77
C TYR A 415 35.59 7.08 15.21
N VAL A 416 35.15 7.78 14.16
CA VAL A 416 33.80 7.66 13.57
C VAL A 416 33.90 7.47 12.06
N PHE A 417 33.29 6.40 11.53
CA PHE A 417 33.29 6.08 10.09
C PHE A 417 31.88 6.06 9.49
N GLY A 418 31.78 6.56 8.25
CA GLY A 418 30.62 6.37 7.37
C GLY A 418 29.30 6.88 7.95
N GLY A 419 28.24 6.09 7.76
CA GLY A 419 26.84 6.48 8.02
C GLY A 419 26.15 7.06 6.79
N LEU A 420 24.96 7.65 6.97
CA LEU A 420 24.25 8.37 5.92
C LEU A 420 23.48 9.58 6.48
N ASP A 421 23.15 10.52 5.58
CA ASP A 421 22.08 11.49 5.74
C ASP A 421 20.84 11.10 4.89
N ASN A 422 20.07 12.05 4.35
CA ASN A 422 18.93 11.77 3.46
C ASN A 422 19.35 11.51 2.00
N ASP A 423 20.49 12.05 1.58
CA ASP A 423 20.90 12.17 0.17
C ASP A 423 22.20 11.39 -0.13
N ASN A 424 23.05 11.19 0.89
CA ASN A 424 24.41 10.67 0.78
C ASN A 424 24.66 9.51 1.74
N ILE A 425 25.37 8.47 1.27
CA ILE A 425 26.05 7.50 2.13
C ILE A 425 27.52 7.90 2.21
N PHE A 426 28.07 7.98 3.42
CA PHE A 426 29.42 8.48 3.64
C PHE A 426 30.47 7.35 3.68
N SER A 427 31.68 7.69 3.21
CA SER A 427 32.93 6.97 3.53
C SER A 427 33.83 7.77 4.48
N SER A 428 33.49 9.01 4.81
CA SER A 428 34.32 9.92 5.59
C SER A 428 34.70 9.37 6.97
N PHE A 429 35.97 9.46 7.32
CA PHE A 429 36.51 9.06 8.63
C PHE A 429 36.89 10.31 9.45
N TYR A 430 36.47 10.35 10.71
CA TYR A 430 36.72 11.45 11.64
C TYR A 430 37.27 10.93 12.98
N ILE A 431 38.05 11.77 13.66
CA ILE A 431 38.47 11.59 15.05
C ILE A 431 37.94 12.77 15.86
N LEU A 432 37.28 12.51 16.98
CA LEU A 432 37.02 13.49 18.04
C LEU A 432 38.06 13.30 19.14
N ASP A 433 38.90 14.31 19.34
CA ASP A 433 39.69 14.48 20.56
C ASP A 433 38.73 14.85 21.69
N THR A 434 38.60 13.98 22.70
CA THR A 434 37.66 14.18 23.83
C THR A 434 38.18 15.13 24.91
N ILE A 435 39.48 15.44 24.91
CA ILE A 435 40.10 16.38 25.86
C ILE A 435 39.92 17.81 25.35
N ASN A 436 40.30 18.04 24.09
CA ASN A 436 40.24 19.38 23.47
C ASN A 436 38.90 19.67 22.78
N LEU A 437 38.03 18.66 22.62
CA LEU A 437 36.77 18.73 21.88
C LEU A 437 36.97 19.18 20.42
N ILE A 438 37.98 18.62 19.76
CA ILE A 438 38.35 18.95 18.37
C ILE A 438 38.06 17.78 17.44
N TRP A 439 37.29 18.02 16.39
CA TRP A 439 37.13 17.12 15.26
C TRP A 439 38.30 17.25 14.28
N LYS A 440 38.86 16.11 13.88
CA LYS A 440 39.85 15.99 12.82
C LYS A 440 39.36 15.00 11.77
N LYS A 441 39.14 15.46 10.54
CA LYS A 441 38.91 14.58 9.39
C LYS A 441 40.22 13.84 9.08
N VAL A 442 40.16 12.51 8.96
CA VAL A 442 41.35 11.69 8.67
C VAL A 442 41.55 11.67 7.15
N PRO A 443 42.77 11.90 6.63
CA PRO A 443 43.05 11.76 5.21
C PRO A 443 42.93 10.30 4.76
N ILE A 444 42.67 10.11 3.46
CA ILE A 444 42.50 8.79 2.86
C ILE A 444 43.87 8.13 2.67
N SER A 445 44.05 6.93 3.21
CA SER A 445 45.33 6.20 3.21
C SER A 445 45.11 4.68 3.29
N GLY A 446 45.93 3.92 2.55
CA GLY A 446 45.84 2.45 2.51
C GLY A 446 44.60 1.92 1.79
N ASP A 447 44.13 0.74 2.19
CA ASP A 447 42.95 0.08 1.62
C ASP A 447 41.65 0.77 2.09
N TRP A 448 41.34 1.93 1.52
CA TRP A 448 40.22 2.75 1.96
C TRP A 448 38.85 2.05 1.81
N PRO A 449 38.04 1.94 2.87
CA PRO A 449 36.73 1.30 2.77
C PRO A 449 35.73 2.14 1.96
N CYS A 450 34.91 1.47 1.14
CA CYS A 450 33.83 2.14 0.41
C CYS A 450 32.75 2.73 1.34
N ALA A 451 31.99 3.71 0.82
CA ALA A 451 30.92 4.37 1.55
C ALA A 451 29.86 3.37 2.06
N ARG A 452 29.52 3.46 3.34
CA ARG A 452 28.69 2.45 4.02
C ARG A 452 28.02 2.99 5.28
N HIS A 453 26.83 2.45 5.56
CA HIS A 453 26.14 2.62 6.85
C HIS A 453 25.81 1.26 7.47
N SER A 454 25.40 1.25 8.74
CA SER A 454 24.99 0.02 9.46
C SER A 454 26.06 -1.09 9.47
N HIS A 455 27.33 -0.70 9.37
CA HIS A 455 28.48 -1.51 9.77
C HIS A 455 28.66 -1.38 11.29
N ALA A 456 29.58 -2.15 11.86
CA ALA A 456 30.04 -1.98 13.23
C ALA A 456 31.56 -1.75 13.27
N MET A 457 32.04 -1.19 14.38
CA MET A 457 33.46 -0.94 14.66
C MET A 457 33.78 -1.30 16.11
N VAL A 458 34.98 -1.79 16.36
CA VAL A 458 35.52 -2.07 17.69
C VAL A 458 37.03 -1.80 17.74
N ALA A 459 37.55 -1.45 18.92
CA ALA A 459 38.98 -1.27 19.14
C ALA A 459 39.59 -2.46 19.89
N HIS A 460 40.80 -2.87 19.49
CA HIS A 460 41.63 -3.83 20.22
C HIS A 460 43.11 -3.42 20.10
N GLY A 461 43.69 -2.93 21.20
CA GLY A 461 45.04 -2.35 21.20
C GLY A 461 45.11 -1.10 20.32
N SER A 462 46.09 -1.05 19.41
CA SER A 462 46.25 0.03 18.44
C SER A 462 45.39 -0.12 17.17
N GLN A 463 44.62 -1.21 17.06
CA GLN A 463 43.83 -1.52 15.86
C GLN A 463 42.35 -1.19 16.10
N ILE A 464 41.72 -0.57 15.10
CA ILE A 464 40.27 -0.43 15.02
C ILE A 464 39.77 -1.33 13.90
N PHE A 465 38.96 -2.34 14.23
CA PHE A 465 38.37 -3.26 13.28
C PHE A 465 36.99 -2.78 12.84
N MET A 466 36.66 -2.98 11.57
CA MET A 466 35.35 -2.67 10.99
C MET A 466 34.88 -3.81 10.09
N PHE A 467 33.63 -4.25 10.23
CA PHE A 467 33.05 -5.31 9.39
C PHE A 467 31.76 -4.88 8.69
N GLY A 468 31.64 -5.28 7.42
CA GLY A 468 30.38 -5.30 6.69
C GLY A 468 29.68 -3.96 6.53
N GLY A 469 28.35 -3.97 6.66
CA GLY A 469 27.48 -2.81 6.43
C GLY A 469 26.72 -2.87 5.10
N TYR A 470 26.11 -1.75 4.69
CA TYR A 470 25.37 -1.60 3.44
C TYR A 470 25.84 -0.36 2.69
N ASN A 471 26.11 -0.48 1.38
CA ASN A 471 26.70 0.59 0.54
C ASN A 471 25.69 1.33 -0.36
N GLY A 472 24.39 1.11 -0.16
CA GLY A 472 23.33 1.63 -1.05
C GLY A 472 22.85 0.64 -2.10
N ALA A 473 23.64 -0.38 -2.43
CA ALA A 473 23.26 -1.45 -3.37
C ALA A 473 23.19 -2.83 -2.70
N LYS A 474 24.25 -3.23 -1.97
CA LYS A 474 24.37 -4.56 -1.35
C LYS A 474 24.87 -4.51 0.09
N ALA A 475 24.59 -5.59 0.82
CA ALA A 475 25.27 -5.89 2.07
C ALA A 475 26.74 -6.25 1.79
N LEU A 476 27.60 -6.05 2.80
CA LEU A 476 29.04 -6.22 2.70
C LEU A 476 29.54 -7.28 3.69
N ASP A 477 30.58 -7.99 3.28
CA ASP A 477 31.30 -9.09 3.94
C ASP A 477 32.77 -8.76 4.22
N ASP A 478 33.20 -7.53 3.93
CA ASP A 478 34.60 -7.15 4.07
C ASP A 478 34.98 -6.67 5.47
N LEU A 479 36.11 -7.19 5.94
CA LEU A 479 36.80 -6.78 7.17
C LEU A 479 37.92 -5.80 6.82
N TYR A 480 38.02 -4.73 7.60
CA TYR A 480 39.17 -3.83 7.60
C TYR A 480 39.73 -3.67 9.01
N SER A 481 41.02 -3.35 9.08
CA SER A 481 41.61 -2.73 10.26
C SER A 481 42.11 -1.32 9.91
N PHE A 482 42.11 -0.42 10.89
CA PHE A 482 42.82 0.85 10.86
C PHE A 482 43.88 0.84 11.97
N ASP A 483 45.12 1.05 11.60
CA ASP A 483 46.24 1.17 12.54
C ASP A 483 46.39 2.65 12.94
N ILE A 484 46.12 2.97 14.21
CA ILE A 484 46.14 4.35 14.70
C ILE A 484 47.55 4.95 14.79
N LEU A 485 48.60 4.11 14.82
CA LEU A 485 49.99 4.54 14.92
C LEU A 485 50.58 4.82 13.54
N LYS A 486 50.21 4.01 12.53
CA LYS A 486 50.58 4.23 11.12
C LYS A 486 49.64 5.20 10.40
N GLY A 487 48.42 5.38 10.88
CA GLY A 487 47.39 6.21 10.25
C GLY A 487 46.91 5.66 8.90
N GLN A 488 46.73 4.34 8.78
CA GLN A 488 46.42 3.65 7.52
C GLN A 488 45.33 2.60 7.68
N TRP A 489 44.45 2.50 6.68
CA TRP A 489 43.51 1.39 6.52
C TRP A 489 44.17 0.19 5.83
N LYS A 490 43.76 -1.02 6.23
CA LYS A 490 44.17 -2.29 5.64
C LYS A 490 42.94 -3.18 5.49
N LYS A 491 42.74 -3.77 4.30
CA LYS A 491 41.70 -4.77 4.06
C LYS A 491 42.23 -6.10 4.53
N GLU A 492 41.59 -6.66 5.55
CA GLU A 492 42.12 -7.85 6.21
C GLU A 492 41.89 -9.10 5.35
N LYS A 493 42.91 -9.96 5.34
CA LYS A 493 42.87 -11.28 4.68
C LYS A 493 42.81 -12.33 5.77
N THR A 494 41.62 -12.90 5.95
CA THR A 494 41.33 -13.85 7.02
C THR A 494 41.22 -15.29 6.50
N ALA A 495 41.66 -16.24 7.32
CA ALA A 495 41.51 -17.68 7.07
C ALA A 495 40.16 -18.20 7.60
N GLY A 496 39.77 -19.41 7.18
CA GLY A 496 38.50 -20.04 7.55
C GLY A 496 37.30 -19.51 6.74
N ARG A 497 36.08 -19.86 7.17
CA ARG A 497 34.84 -19.36 6.55
C ARG A 497 34.66 -17.89 6.96
N ASN A 498 34.66 -16.95 6.01
CA ASN A 498 34.29 -15.57 6.32
C ASN A 498 32.79 -15.46 6.68
N PRO A 499 32.37 -14.57 7.59
CA PRO A 499 30.96 -14.39 7.92
C PRO A 499 30.18 -13.85 6.72
N HIS A 500 28.94 -14.32 6.51
CA HIS A 500 28.11 -13.86 5.39
C HIS A 500 27.84 -12.34 5.44
N ALA A 501 27.80 -11.73 4.25
CA ALA A 501 27.60 -10.29 4.03
C ALA A 501 26.38 -9.75 4.80
N ARG A 502 26.62 -8.85 5.76
CA ARG A 502 25.59 -8.42 6.71
C ARG A 502 25.73 -6.98 7.20
N PHE A 503 24.61 -6.40 7.60
CA PHE A 503 24.50 -5.06 8.15
C PHE A 503 23.55 -5.02 9.34
N SER A 504 23.67 -4.02 10.20
CA SER A 504 22.93 -3.90 11.47
C SER A 504 23.20 -5.04 12.46
N HIS A 505 24.42 -5.58 12.46
CA HIS A 505 24.94 -6.45 13.51
C HIS A 505 25.73 -5.60 14.53
N PRO A 506 25.76 -5.95 15.83
CA PRO A 506 26.83 -5.50 16.72
C PRO A 506 28.14 -6.24 16.44
N MET A 507 29.26 -5.59 16.80
CA MET A 507 30.57 -6.24 16.99
C MET A 507 30.98 -6.11 18.46
N PHE A 508 31.82 -7.01 18.94
CA PHE A 508 32.42 -6.94 20.27
C PHE A 508 33.87 -7.44 20.27
N VAL A 509 34.58 -7.22 21.37
CA VAL A 509 35.92 -7.73 21.63
C VAL A 509 35.92 -8.51 22.94
N TYR A 510 36.50 -9.70 22.95
CA TYR A 510 36.68 -10.53 24.13
C TYR A 510 38.03 -11.24 24.06
N LYS A 511 38.94 -10.88 24.96
CA LYS A 511 40.34 -11.36 24.96
C LYS A 511 40.94 -11.14 23.56
N ASN A 512 41.52 -12.16 22.92
CA ASN A 512 42.10 -12.05 21.58
C ASN A 512 41.10 -12.24 20.42
N TYR A 513 39.77 -12.12 20.67
CA TYR A 513 38.74 -12.35 19.66
C TYR A 513 37.91 -11.10 19.33
N VAL A 514 37.64 -10.89 18.05
CA VAL A 514 36.59 -9.96 17.55
C VAL A 514 35.35 -10.77 17.17
N GLY A 515 34.23 -10.51 17.83
CA GLY A 515 32.97 -11.22 17.64
C GLY A 515 31.93 -10.47 16.83
N ILE A 516 31.14 -11.20 16.04
CA ILE A 516 29.96 -10.72 15.29
C ILE A 516 28.79 -11.68 15.54
N ILE A 517 27.62 -11.12 15.84
CA ILE A 517 26.37 -11.88 16.07
C ILE A 517 25.18 -11.17 15.39
N GLY A 518 24.22 -11.95 14.88
CA GLY A 518 22.98 -11.42 14.30
C GLY A 518 23.16 -10.56 13.03
N GLY A 519 22.28 -9.57 12.88
CA GLY A 519 22.20 -8.67 11.72
C GLY A 519 21.33 -9.16 10.54
N CYS A 520 21.21 -8.31 9.52
CA CYS A 520 20.48 -8.61 8.27
C CYS A 520 21.48 -8.96 7.14
N PRO A 521 21.19 -9.95 6.27
CA PRO A 521 19.96 -10.76 6.20
C PRO A 521 19.84 -11.79 7.33
N VAL A 522 18.65 -11.92 7.94
CA VAL A 522 18.47 -12.78 9.13
C VAL A 522 18.65 -14.27 8.81
N ARG A 523 18.06 -14.77 7.71
CA ARG A 523 18.04 -16.21 7.36
C ARG A 523 19.40 -16.88 7.24
N GLN A 524 20.47 -16.12 7.06
CA GLN A 524 21.85 -16.63 6.90
C GLN A 524 22.64 -16.65 8.22
N ASN A 525 22.16 -15.97 9.26
CA ASN A 525 23.00 -15.45 10.35
C ASN A 525 22.39 -15.66 11.76
N PHE A 526 21.19 -16.25 11.87
CA PHE A 526 20.37 -16.22 13.09
C PHE A 526 20.68 -17.31 14.14
N GLN A 527 21.66 -18.19 13.92
CA GLN A 527 22.08 -19.24 14.87
C GLN A 527 23.61 -19.32 15.03
N GLU A 528 24.33 -18.29 14.57
CA GLU A 528 25.79 -18.29 14.46
C GLU A 528 26.40 -17.11 15.22
N LEU A 529 27.35 -17.41 16.09
CA LEU A 529 28.34 -16.46 16.58
C LEU A 529 29.64 -16.66 15.78
N ALA A 530 30.06 -15.62 15.05
CA ALA A 530 31.33 -15.61 14.33
C ALA A 530 32.42 -14.94 15.17
N LEU A 531 33.59 -15.56 15.28
CA LEU A 531 34.72 -15.11 16.09
C LEU A 531 35.99 -15.08 15.24
N LEU A 532 36.56 -13.90 15.04
CA LEU A 532 37.89 -13.75 14.46
C LEU A 532 38.94 -13.90 15.56
N ASP A 533 39.76 -14.92 15.45
CA ASP A 533 41.01 -15.05 16.20
C ASP A 533 42.03 -14.02 15.70
N LEU A 534 42.41 -13.05 16.55
CA LEU A 534 43.34 -11.99 16.18
C LEU A 534 44.82 -12.45 16.16
N GLN A 535 45.15 -13.62 16.70
CA GLN A 535 46.51 -14.17 16.64
C GLN A 535 46.70 -15.04 15.39
N LEU A 536 45.67 -15.80 15.01
CA LEU A 536 45.67 -16.65 13.82
C LEU A 536 45.12 -15.97 12.55
N CYS A 537 44.52 -14.78 12.69
CA CYS A 537 43.73 -14.11 11.65
C CYS A 537 42.67 -15.03 11.02
N GLN A 538 42.04 -15.89 11.83
CA GLN A 538 41.15 -16.96 11.37
C GLN A 538 39.75 -16.82 11.96
N TRP A 539 38.72 -16.92 11.12
CA TRP A 539 37.33 -17.02 11.56
C TRP A 539 37.01 -18.43 12.06
N LYS A 540 36.42 -18.47 13.26
CA LYS A 540 35.80 -19.62 13.92
C LYS A 540 34.31 -19.32 14.04
N HIS A 541 33.45 -20.34 13.92
CA HIS A 541 31.99 -20.20 14.04
C HIS A 541 31.47 -21.10 15.14
N VAL A 542 30.52 -20.58 15.92
CA VAL A 542 29.96 -21.27 17.08
C VAL A 542 28.44 -21.28 16.95
N ASN A 543 27.86 -22.48 16.99
CA ASN A 543 26.41 -22.66 16.91
C ASN A 543 25.75 -22.27 18.23
N LEU A 544 24.66 -21.50 18.13
CA LEU A 544 23.92 -20.96 19.25
C LEU A 544 22.65 -21.77 19.49
N ASN A 545 22.66 -22.60 20.52
CA ASN A 545 21.48 -23.34 20.94
C ASN A 545 20.51 -22.36 21.62
N SER A 546 19.26 -22.34 21.15
CA SER A 546 18.22 -21.40 21.58
C SER A 546 18.49 -19.91 21.28
N VAL A 547 18.50 -19.54 20.00
CA VAL A 547 18.21 -18.14 19.57
C VAL A 547 16.69 -17.83 19.57
N GLY A 548 15.86 -18.80 19.97
CA GLY A 548 14.45 -18.57 20.34
C GLY A 548 13.62 -17.86 19.26
N LYS A 549 13.06 -16.70 19.63
CA LYS A 549 12.29 -15.83 18.73
C LYS A 549 13.14 -14.65 18.21
N ASP A 550 14.40 -14.56 18.59
CA ASP A 550 15.19 -13.34 18.51
C ASP A 550 15.79 -13.09 17.12
N LEU A 551 16.18 -11.83 16.90
CA LEU A 551 16.68 -11.35 15.62
C LEU A 551 18.07 -10.71 15.74
N PHE A 552 18.37 -10.07 16.88
CA PHE A 552 19.61 -9.30 17.11
C PHE A 552 20.01 -8.40 15.91
N VAL A 553 19.00 -7.78 15.30
CA VAL A 553 19.13 -6.78 14.23
C VAL A 553 19.07 -5.40 14.86
N ARG A 554 20.12 -4.57 14.69
CA ARG A 554 20.24 -3.25 15.36
C ARG A 554 20.16 -3.33 16.90
N SER A 555 20.55 -4.47 17.46
CA SER A 555 20.85 -4.66 18.88
C SER A 555 22.20 -4.01 19.21
N THR A 556 22.48 -3.89 20.50
CA THR A 556 23.83 -3.60 21.02
C THR A 556 24.36 -4.83 21.76
N ALA A 557 25.67 -5.06 21.68
CA ALA A 557 26.34 -6.08 22.48
C ALA A 557 27.47 -5.45 23.30
N CYS A 558 27.65 -5.90 24.54
CA CYS A 558 28.68 -5.45 25.46
C CYS A 558 29.25 -6.65 26.20
N VAL A 559 30.58 -6.76 26.33
CA VAL A 559 31.22 -7.81 27.12
C VAL A 559 31.41 -7.31 28.54
N ILE A 560 30.97 -8.08 29.52
CA ILE A 560 31.08 -7.81 30.95
C ILE A 560 31.63 -9.08 31.62
N GLY A 561 32.82 -9.00 32.21
CA GLY A 561 33.55 -10.18 32.68
C GLY A 561 33.83 -11.16 31.53
N ASP A 562 33.29 -12.37 31.65
CA ASP A 562 33.30 -13.38 30.57
C ASP A 562 31.93 -13.52 29.85
N ASP A 563 30.94 -12.67 30.14
CA ASP A 563 29.60 -12.73 29.55
C ASP A 563 29.42 -11.70 28.43
N LEU A 564 28.86 -12.12 27.30
CA LEU A 564 28.34 -11.23 26.25
C LEU A 564 26.90 -10.86 26.56
N ILE A 565 26.66 -9.59 26.90
CA ILE A 565 25.33 -9.04 27.16
C ILE A 565 24.78 -8.43 25.87
N MET A 566 23.61 -8.88 25.45
CA MET A 566 22.86 -8.37 24.30
C MET A 566 21.64 -7.60 24.77
N VAL A 567 21.45 -6.39 24.25
CA VAL A 567 20.33 -5.51 24.62
C VAL A 567 19.56 -5.10 23.36
N GLY A 568 18.27 -5.39 23.36
CA GLY A 568 17.32 -4.99 22.33
C GLY A 568 17.67 -5.51 20.94
N GLY A 569 17.39 -4.67 19.95
CA GLY A 569 17.35 -5.05 18.53
C GLY A 569 15.96 -5.52 18.11
N GLY A 570 15.84 -5.94 16.85
CA GLY A 570 14.59 -6.40 16.26
C GLY A 570 14.37 -5.90 14.83
N ALA A 571 13.19 -6.19 14.29
CA ALA A 571 12.78 -5.75 12.96
C ALA A 571 11.34 -5.21 12.94
N ALA A 572 11.17 -4.03 12.32
CA ALA A 572 9.90 -3.60 11.79
C ALA A 572 9.72 -4.24 10.41
N CYS A 573 8.65 -4.98 10.23
CA CYS A 573 8.11 -5.26 8.92
C CYS A 573 6.74 -4.61 8.81
N TYR A 574 6.48 -3.91 7.72
CA TYR A 574 5.18 -3.27 7.46
C TYR A 574 3.98 -4.22 7.63
N ALA A 575 4.19 -5.53 7.45
CA ALA A 575 3.14 -6.55 7.50
C ALA A 575 3.22 -7.56 8.67
N PHE A 576 4.35 -7.68 9.41
CA PHE A 576 4.42 -8.48 10.66
C PHE A 576 4.38 -7.60 11.93
N GLY A 577 4.22 -6.29 11.79
CA GLY A 577 4.38 -5.35 12.90
C GLY A 577 5.85 -5.14 13.29
N THR A 578 6.09 -4.89 14.57
CA THR A 578 7.41 -4.62 15.13
C THR A 578 7.75 -5.69 16.15
N LYS A 579 8.78 -6.49 15.85
CA LYS A 579 9.32 -7.49 16.76
C LYS A 579 10.63 -7.00 17.34
N PHE A 580 10.73 -6.94 18.67
CA PHE A 580 11.99 -6.67 19.37
C PHE A 580 12.70 -7.97 19.74
N SER A 581 13.97 -7.83 20.13
CA SER A 581 14.73 -8.87 20.84
C SER A 581 14.76 -8.57 22.34
N GLU A 582 14.74 -9.62 23.14
CA GLU A 582 14.77 -9.52 24.60
C GLU A 582 16.21 -9.31 25.14
N PRO A 583 16.39 -8.76 26.35
CA PRO A 583 17.69 -8.72 27.01
C PRO A 583 18.20 -10.13 27.28
N ALA A 584 19.42 -10.44 26.85
CA ALA A 584 19.97 -11.80 26.94
C ALA A 584 21.48 -11.79 27.17
N LYS A 585 22.01 -12.89 27.71
CA LYS A 585 23.45 -13.13 27.90
C LYS A 585 23.93 -14.46 27.33
N LEU A 586 25.21 -14.50 27.02
CA LEU A 586 25.92 -15.65 26.45
C LEU A 586 27.32 -15.76 27.08
N SER A 587 27.58 -16.84 27.82
CA SER A 587 28.89 -17.06 28.45
C SER A 587 29.97 -17.36 27.40
N LEU A 588 31.02 -16.54 27.37
CA LEU A 588 32.18 -16.70 26.49
C LEU A 588 33.32 -17.52 27.13
N ARG A 589 33.12 -18.04 28.36
CA ARG A 589 34.15 -18.78 29.13
C ARG A 589 34.73 -19.97 28.37
N HIS A 590 33.88 -20.71 27.67
CA HIS A 590 34.24 -21.94 26.97
C HIS A 590 35.03 -21.70 25.66
N LEU A 591 35.29 -20.45 25.28
CA LEU A 591 36.04 -20.06 24.08
C LEU A 591 37.55 -19.93 24.30
N THR A 592 38.01 -20.02 25.55
CA THR A 592 39.45 -20.07 25.89
C THR A 592 39.86 -21.50 26.26
N PRO A 593 40.82 -22.13 25.54
CA PRO A 593 41.49 -23.32 26.02
C PRO A 593 42.21 -23.05 27.34
N SER A 594 42.13 -23.99 28.29
CA SER A 594 42.84 -23.93 29.56
C SER A 594 44.34 -24.22 29.37
N TYR A 595 45.13 -23.17 29.13
CA TYR A 595 46.58 -23.24 29.19
C TYR A 595 47.07 -22.95 30.62
N ASP A 596 47.07 -23.98 31.46
CA ASP A 596 47.82 -23.97 32.72
C ASP A 596 48.20 -25.41 33.11
N ASP A 597 49.21 -25.96 32.45
CA ASP A 597 50.12 -26.91 33.09
C ASP A 597 51.47 -27.06 32.34
N ASN A 598 52.49 -27.43 33.11
CA ASN A 598 53.93 -27.44 32.86
C ASN A 598 54.44 -28.21 31.60
N ILE A 599 55.55 -27.74 30.98
CA ILE A 599 56.86 -28.47 30.93
C ILE A 599 57.98 -27.71 30.15
N ASP A 600 59.22 -27.96 30.59
CA ASP A 600 60.56 -27.48 30.19
C ASP A 600 60.89 -26.90 28.80
N VAL A 601 61.51 -25.71 28.84
CA VAL A 601 62.95 -25.48 28.55
C VAL A 601 63.65 -26.38 27.52
N LYS A 602 64.11 -25.77 26.40
CA LYS A 602 65.51 -25.93 25.94
C LYS A 602 66.04 -24.86 24.95
N ASN A 603 67.28 -24.44 25.26
CA ASN A 603 68.34 -23.97 24.37
C ASN A 603 68.20 -22.69 23.52
N LYS A 604 68.84 -21.64 24.06
CA LYS A 604 69.72 -20.70 23.34
C LYS A 604 70.56 -21.38 22.24
N THR A 605 70.89 -20.68 21.16
CA THR A 605 72.25 -20.10 20.96
C THR A 605 72.36 -19.14 19.77
N ARG A 606 73.22 -18.11 19.95
CA ARG A 606 74.02 -17.36 18.95
C ARG A 606 73.25 -16.58 17.85
N ASN A 607 73.34 -15.26 17.77
CA ASN A 607 74.51 -14.43 17.39
C ASN A 607 75.20 -14.87 16.09
N MET A 608 75.12 -14.06 15.03
CA MET A 608 76.25 -13.21 14.61
C MET A 608 75.94 -12.34 13.38
N THR A 609 76.31 -11.05 13.46
CA THR A 609 76.97 -10.20 12.42
C THR A 609 76.36 -10.02 11.02
N ASN A 610 76.60 -8.93 10.27
CA ASN A 610 77.07 -7.54 10.49
C ASN A 610 76.92 -6.81 9.11
N GLN A 611 77.32 -5.53 9.04
CA GLN A 611 77.81 -4.85 7.82
C GLN A 611 76.76 -4.49 6.74
N ASN A 612 76.95 -3.42 5.95
CA ASN A 612 77.58 -2.11 6.20
C ASN A 612 77.25 -1.15 5.03
N ASP A 613 77.73 0.10 5.13
CA ASP A 613 77.91 1.10 4.05
C ASP A 613 76.61 1.60 3.34
N GLU A 614 76.23 2.88 3.34
CA GLU A 614 76.90 4.16 3.01
C GLU A 614 76.88 4.56 1.51
N GLU A 615 76.84 5.88 1.29
CA GLU A 615 76.97 6.63 0.02
C GLU A 615 75.83 6.54 -1.04
N ASN A 616 75.64 7.54 -1.94
CA ASN A 616 75.53 9.00 -1.75
C ASN A 616 75.01 9.74 -3.02
N LYS A 617 74.82 11.07 -2.92
CA LYS A 617 74.94 12.11 -3.98
C LYS A 617 74.00 12.09 -5.22
N THR A 618 72.90 12.86 -5.09
CA THR A 618 72.52 14.03 -5.96
C THR A 618 73.12 14.23 -7.37
N LYS A 619 72.30 14.66 -8.35
CA LYS A 619 72.33 16.04 -8.95
C LYS A 619 71.27 16.36 -10.04
N ASN A 620 71.00 17.66 -10.22
CA ASN A 620 70.17 18.32 -11.26
C ASN A 620 70.78 18.14 -12.70
N GLN A 621 70.18 18.51 -13.84
CA GLN A 621 69.66 19.85 -14.25
C GLN A 621 69.04 19.90 -15.70
N ASN A 622 68.15 20.88 -15.97
CA ASN A 622 67.99 21.73 -17.20
C ASN A 622 67.42 21.27 -18.59
N PHE A 623 66.36 22.01 -19.06
CA PHE A 623 65.97 22.46 -20.44
C PHE A 623 65.67 21.42 -21.57
N LYS A 624 64.97 21.70 -22.70
CA LYS A 624 64.63 22.94 -23.46
C LYS A 624 63.32 22.85 -24.34
N GLU A 625 62.96 23.94 -25.04
CA GLU A 625 61.77 24.26 -25.91
C GLU A 625 61.91 23.77 -27.41
N PRO A 626 61.11 24.16 -28.48
CA PRO A 626 60.03 25.20 -28.64
C PRO A 626 58.82 25.04 -29.63
N GLN A 627 57.73 25.80 -29.36
CA GLN A 627 56.80 26.63 -30.21
C GLN A 627 56.20 26.12 -31.57
N LEU A 628 55.26 26.77 -32.31
CA LEU A 628 54.48 28.06 -32.27
C LEU A 628 52.94 27.74 -32.37
N GLU A 629 51.89 28.47 -32.87
CA GLU A 629 51.43 29.83 -33.33
C GLU A 629 49.85 29.74 -33.45
N HIS A 630 48.92 30.67 -33.78
CA HIS A 630 48.75 32.15 -33.92
C HIS A 630 47.22 32.53 -33.81
N VAL A 631 46.79 33.81 -33.94
CA VAL A 631 45.40 34.36 -33.73
C VAL A 631 45.20 35.70 -34.51
N PRO A 632 44.02 36.03 -35.11
CA PRO A 632 43.30 37.30 -34.77
C PRO A 632 41.75 37.35 -34.97
N ASP A 633 41.09 38.32 -34.31
CA ASP A 633 39.67 38.74 -34.47
C ASP A 633 39.46 39.95 -35.41
N ILE A 634 38.27 40.13 -36.00
CA ILE A 634 37.73 41.40 -36.58
C ILE A 634 36.20 41.49 -36.38
N ALA A 635 35.62 42.70 -36.27
CA ALA A 635 34.17 42.95 -36.15
C ALA A 635 33.66 44.16 -36.99
N GLY A 636 32.35 44.21 -37.30
CA GLY A 636 31.60 45.45 -37.63
C GLY A 636 30.75 45.47 -38.93
N ASN A 637 29.51 46.01 -38.83
CA ASN A 637 28.58 46.62 -39.83
C ASN A 637 28.36 45.93 -41.21
N GLY A 638 27.19 45.87 -41.87
CA GLY A 638 25.80 46.37 -41.69
C GLY A 638 24.89 45.60 -42.69
N ASP A 639 23.80 46.08 -43.31
CA ASP A 639 22.99 47.32 -43.24
C ASP A 639 21.59 47.02 -43.88
N LYS A 640 20.77 48.05 -44.20
CA LYS A 640 19.35 48.03 -44.67
C LYS A 640 18.94 47.08 -45.82
N HIS A 641 17.73 46.52 -45.71
CA HIS A 641 16.47 46.96 -46.37
C HIS A 641 15.29 46.36 -45.56
N LEU A 642 14.18 47.01 -45.16
CA LEU A 642 13.26 48.00 -45.76
C LEU A 642 12.42 47.49 -46.93
N ASP A 643 11.20 47.03 -46.60
CA ASP A 643 9.85 47.36 -47.13
C ASP A 643 8.87 46.50 -46.27
N ASP A 644 7.96 47.00 -45.43
CA ASP A 644 6.76 47.87 -45.58
C ASP A 644 5.49 47.11 -46.06
N GLU A 645 4.33 47.75 -45.97
CA GLU A 645 2.95 47.27 -46.20
C GLU A 645 2.31 46.36 -45.14
N SER A 646 1.46 47.00 -44.34
CA SER A 646 0.11 46.50 -44.01
C SER A 646 -0.90 47.57 -44.43
N PRO A 647 -2.22 47.30 -44.50
CA PRO A 647 -2.92 46.01 -44.44
C PRO A 647 -3.85 45.79 -45.65
N LEU A 648 -4.07 44.54 -46.07
CA LEU A 648 -5.15 44.21 -47.01
C LEU A 648 -6.15 43.19 -46.43
N THR A 649 -7.36 43.69 -46.21
CA THR A 649 -8.56 42.89 -45.98
C THR A 649 -8.87 42.02 -47.18
N ASN A 650 -9.30 40.78 -46.94
CA ASN A 650 -10.19 40.11 -47.89
C ASN A 650 -11.18 39.21 -47.14
N ASP A 651 -12.38 39.74 -46.89
CA ASP A 651 -13.56 38.90 -46.76
C ASP A 651 -13.69 38.06 -48.02
N GLN A 652 -13.93 36.75 -47.90
CA GLN A 652 -14.85 36.05 -48.81
C GLN A 652 -15.26 34.65 -48.34
N PHE A 653 -16.56 34.38 -48.46
CA PHE A 653 -17.20 33.07 -48.56
C PHE A 653 -16.85 31.97 -47.54
N GLN A 654 -17.11 32.24 -46.25
CA GLN A 654 -17.62 31.17 -45.40
C GLN A 654 -19.09 30.90 -45.78
N MET A 655 -19.34 29.93 -46.67
CA MET A 655 -20.71 29.55 -47.05
C MET A 655 -21.46 29.02 -45.83
N ALA A 656 -22.54 29.69 -45.44
CA ALA A 656 -23.36 29.28 -44.31
C ALA A 656 -24.09 27.96 -44.63
N ALA A 657 -23.60 26.87 -44.02
CA ALA A 657 -24.24 25.56 -44.07
C ALA A 657 -25.72 25.69 -43.68
N SER A 658 -26.61 25.51 -44.66
CA SER A 658 -28.05 25.62 -44.44
C SER A 658 -28.53 24.34 -43.79
N HIS A 659 -28.71 24.38 -42.47
CA HIS A 659 -29.20 23.24 -41.71
C HIS A 659 -30.71 23.06 -41.93
N TYR A 660 -31.21 21.83 -41.81
CA TYR A 660 -32.63 21.51 -42.04
C TYR A 660 -33.30 20.79 -40.87
N VAL A 661 -34.63 20.92 -40.80
CA VAL A 661 -35.51 20.21 -39.86
C VAL A 661 -36.70 19.60 -40.62
N LEU A 662 -37.09 18.39 -40.25
CA LEU A 662 -38.38 17.81 -40.63
C LEU A 662 -39.46 18.31 -39.66
N LYS A 663 -40.38 19.14 -40.16
CA LYS A 663 -41.61 19.53 -39.46
C LYS A 663 -42.62 18.38 -39.55
N LEU A 664 -43.24 18.02 -38.43
CA LEU A 664 -44.30 17.00 -38.36
C LEU A 664 -45.36 17.39 -37.31
N ASP A 665 -46.61 16.98 -37.52
CA ASP A 665 -47.69 17.14 -36.54
C ASP A 665 -47.33 16.46 -35.20
N LYS A 666 -47.57 17.16 -34.09
CA LYS A 666 -47.26 16.75 -32.72
C LYS A 666 -47.87 15.40 -32.30
N ARG A 667 -48.96 14.96 -32.93
CA ARG A 667 -49.58 13.63 -32.76
C ARG A 667 -48.67 12.52 -33.31
N TYR A 668 -48.05 12.74 -34.47
CA TYR A 668 -47.17 11.78 -35.14
C TYR A 668 -45.68 12.01 -34.83
N ALA A 669 -45.34 13.09 -34.14
CA ALA A 669 -43.98 13.46 -33.74
C ALA A 669 -43.21 12.37 -32.96
N LYS A 670 -43.87 11.42 -32.29
CA LYS A 670 -43.18 10.24 -31.76
C LYS A 670 -42.77 9.28 -32.89
N LEU A 671 -43.71 8.92 -33.76
CA LEU A 671 -43.51 7.99 -34.88
C LEU A 671 -42.41 8.50 -35.83
N GLY A 672 -42.53 9.75 -36.31
CA GLY A 672 -41.56 10.32 -37.25
C GLY A 672 -40.16 10.46 -36.65
N LYS A 673 -40.05 10.75 -35.34
CA LYS A 673 -38.77 10.77 -34.63
C LYS A 673 -38.14 9.39 -34.51
N ASP A 674 -38.95 8.38 -34.20
CA ASP A 674 -38.47 7.01 -34.06
C ASP A 674 -37.99 6.49 -35.44
N ILE A 675 -38.73 6.76 -36.53
CA ILE A 675 -38.31 6.50 -37.92
C ILE A 675 -37.01 7.23 -38.27
N LEU A 676 -36.95 8.57 -38.10
CA LEU A 676 -35.75 9.36 -38.41
C LEU A 676 -34.51 8.86 -37.63
N LYS A 677 -34.71 8.34 -36.41
CA LYS A 677 -33.62 7.79 -35.59
C LYS A 677 -33.24 6.37 -36.00
N GLU A 678 -34.17 5.56 -36.49
CA GLU A 678 -33.95 4.18 -36.96
C GLU A 678 -33.09 4.16 -38.22
N PHE A 679 -33.41 4.99 -39.21
CA PHE A 679 -32.67 5.11 -40.47
C PHE A 679 -31.46 6.07 -40.40
N GLY A 680 -31.09 6.56 -39.20
CA GLY A 680 -29.95 7.47 -39.00
C GLY A 680 -30.13 8.91 -39.48
N TRP A 681 -31.28 9.24 -40.07
CA TRP A 681 -31.62 10.56 -40.63
C TRP A 681 -31.72 11.71 -39.60
N LEU A 682 -31.85 11.41 -38.29
CA LEU A 682 -31.98 12.40 -37.22
C LEU A 682 -30.61 12.95 -36.74
N ASP A 683 -30.42 14.26 -36.82
CA ASP A 683 -29.27 14.94 -36.17
C ASP A 683 -29.45 14.93 -34.63
N LEU A 684 -28.53 14.26 -33.94
CA LEU A 684 -28.55 14.10 -32.48
C LEU A 684 -27.85 15.23 -31.70
N GLY A 685 -27.10 16.10 -32.39
CA GLY A 685 -26.37 17.24 -31.83
C GLY A 685 -27.24 18.48 -31.61
N ARG A 686 -28.18 18.73 -32.52
CA ARG A 686 -29.24 19.75 -32.35
C ARG A 686 -30.40 19.25 -31.47
N LYS A 687 -31.24 20.17 -31.00
CA LYS A 687 -32.41 19.92 -30.15
C LYS A 687 -33.70 20.04 -30.98
N ALA A 688 -34.52 19.00 -30.99
CA ALA A 688 -35.88 19.10 -31.53
C ALA A 688 -36.76 20.00 -30.66
N TYR A 689 -37.55 20.88 -31.30
CA TYR A 689 -38.36 21.92 -30.67
C TYR A 689 -39.80 21.93 -31.22
N SER A 690 -40.75 22.48 -30.48
CA SER A 690 -42.08 22.79 -31.02
C SER A 690 -42.05 24.13 -31.74
N GLN A 691 -42.72 24.23 -32.90
CA GLN A 691 -42.88 25.51 -33.58
C GLN A 691 -43.89 26.39 -32.82
N GLY A 692 -43.89 27.70 -33.08
CA GLY A 692 -44.72 28.68 -32.36
C GLY A 692 -46.24 28.45 -32.47
N ASP A 693 -46.69 27.61 -33.41
CA ASP A 693 -48.08 27.16 -33.52
C ASP A 693 -48.51 26.18 -32.42
N GLY A 694 -47.56 25.57 -31.68
CA GLY A 694 -47.82 24.57 -30.64
C GLY A 694 -48.36 23.23 -31.14
N LEU A 695 -48.65 23.10 -32.44
CA LEU A 695 -49.25 21.96 -33.14
C LEU A 695 -48.21 21.07 -33.82
N HIS A 696 -47.03 21.61 -34.13
CA HIS A 696 -45.97 20.86 -34.82
C HIS A 696 -44.68 20.76 -34.00
N ILE A 697 -43.87 19.75 -34.32
CA ILE A 697 -42.52 19.55 -33.80
C ILE A 697 -41.55 19.48 -34.98
N CYS A 698 -40.44 20.21 -34.84
CA CYS A 698 -39.34 20.26 -35.79
C CYS A 698 -38.22 19.33 -35.32
N PHE A 699 -37.83 18.39 -36.19
CA PHE A 699 -36.77 17.42 -35.94
C PHE A 699 -35.53 17.73 -36.76
N PRO A 700 -34.39 18.09 -36.13
CA PRO A 700 -33.13 18.26 -36.83
C PRO A 700 -32.77 17.01 -37.63
N VAL A 701 -32.51 17.18 -38.93
CA VAL A 701 -32.11 16.09 -39.84
C VAL A 701 -30.70 16.34 -40.38
N ILE A 702 -30.02 15.26 -40.75
CA ILE A 702 -28.74 15.33 -41.47
C ILE A 702 -28.96 15.77 -42.91
N ASP A 703 -27.96 16.40 -43.53
CA ASP A 703 -28.11 17.00 -44.87
C ASP A 703 -28.35 15.93 -45.96
N ASP A 704 -27.73 14.75 -45.84
CA ASP A 704 -27.92 13.59 -46.73
C ASP A 704 -29.41 13.17 -46.86
N PHE A 705 -30.21 13.37 -45.81
CA PHE A 705 -31.63 13.02 -45.82
C PHE A 705 -32.47 13.93 -46.72
N LEU A 706 -32.00 15.15 -47.02
CA LEU A 706 -32.75 16.10 -47.84
C LEU A 706 -32.92 15.60 -49.29
N HIS A 707 -31.89 15.00 -49.87
CA HIS A 707 -31.97 14.36 -51.18
C HIS A 707 -32.97 13.19 -51.15
N ILE A 708 -32.80 12.28 -50.19
CA ILE A 708 -33.62 11.07 -49.98
C ILE A 708 -35.11 11.41 -49.79
N PHE A 709 -35.43 12.55 -49.17
CA PHE A 709 -36.82 12.96 -48.92
C PHE A 709 -37.54 13.51 -50.16
N HIS A 710 -36.80 14.04 -51.15
CA HIS A 710 -37.37 14.78 -52.29
C HIS A 710 -37.47 14.00 -53.60
N GLU A 711 -36.68 12.92 -53.82
CA GLU A 711 -36.68 12.16 -55.09
C GLU A 711 -38.04 11.58 -55.48
N LYS A 712 -38.89 11.23 -54.50
CA LYS A 712 -40.14 10.49 -54.72
C LYS A 712 -41.32 11.33 -55.27
N LYS A 713 -41.03 12.41 -56.01
CA LYS A 713 -42.05 13.33 -56.56
C LYS A 713 -42.16 13.39 -58.09
N ASN A 714 -41.25 12.74 -58.83
CA ASN A 714 -41.15 12.86 -60.30
C ASN A 714 -41.43 11.56 -61.10
N HIS A 715 -41.82 10.45 -60.45
CA HIS A 715 -42.12 9.19 -61.13
C HIS A 715 -43.55 8.71 -60.86
N SER A 716 -44.46 9.28 -61.65
CA SER A 716 -45.75 8.71 -62.03
C SER A 716 -45.78 8.67 -63.56
N GLU A 717 -46.26 7.56 -64.14
CA GLU A 717 -46.52 7.39 -65.58
C GLU A 717 -45.27 7.43 -66.50
N GLU A 718 -44.65 6.28 -66.75
CA GLU A 718 -44.76 5.56 -68.03
C GLU A 718 -43.98 4.21 -67.98
N THR A 719 -44.14 3.38 -69.02
CA THR A 719 -43.59 2.01 -69.09
C THR A 719 -42.66 1.86 -70.30
N ILE A 720 -41.44 1.34 -70.12
CA ILE A 720 -40.70 0.46 -71.06
C ILE A 720 -39.32 0.10 -70.46
N GLU A 721 -38.72 -0.97 -70.99
CA GLU A 721 -37.52 -1.64 -70.48
C GLU A 721 -36.22 -0.82 -70.68
N GLY A 722 -35.39 -0.75 -69.62
CA GLY A 722 -34.05 -0.16 -69.65
C GLY A 722 -33.39 -0.25 -68.27
N GLN A 723 -32.11 -0.64 -68.21
CA GLN A 723 -31.39 -0.81 -66.93
C GLN A 723 -30.76 0.51 -66.47
N ASP A 724 -31.15 0.97 -65.27
CA ASP A 724 -30.30 1.80 -64.39
C ASP A 724 -30.85 1.68 -62.94
N GLU A 725 -30.49 0.59 -62.24
CA GLU A 725 -30.81 0.46 -60.81
C GLU A 725 -29.92 1.38 -59.96
N VAL A 726 -30.53 2.32 -59.24
CA VAL A 726 -29.81 3.17 -58.27
C VAL A 726 -29.30 2.30 -57.11
N ASP A 727 -27.98 2.12 -57.05
CA ASP A 727 -27.29 1.26 -56.10
C ASP A 727 -27.33 1.79 -54.65
N PHE A 728 -28.37 1.39 -53.91
CA PHE A 728 -28.54 1.68 -52.49
C PHE A 728 -27.50 1.02 -51.57
N SER A 729 -26.63 0.11 -52.05
CA SER A 729 -25.66 -0.59 -51.18
C SER A 729 -24.58 0.33 -50.58
N LYS A 730 -24.33 1.49 -51.20
CA LYS A 730 -23.22 2.38 -50.82
C LYS A 730 -23.46 3.22 -49.54
N LEU A 731 -24.69 3.29 -49.03
CA LEU A 731 -25.01 4.02 -47.78
C LEU A 731 -25.13 3.14 -46.52
N SER A 732 -25.15 1.81 -46.62
CA SER A 732 -25.39 0.92 -45.47
C SER A 732 -24.15 0.66 -44.60
N LYS A 733 -23.54 1.73 -44.04
CA LYS A 733 -22.43 1.61 -43.06
C LYS A 733 -22.93 1.27 -41.64
N GLY A 734 -23.55 0.10 -41.53
CA GLY A 734 -23.92 -0.53 -40.27
C GLY A 734 -24.71 -1.81 -40.50
N ASN A 735 -24.14 -2.96 -40.13
CA ASN A 735 -24.89 -4.22 -40.10
C ASN A 735 -25.98 -4.14 -39.02
N GLY A 736 -27.24 -4.28 -39.44
CA GLY A 736 -28.38 -4.42 -38.54
C GLY A 736 -29.46 -5.24 -39.23
N TYR A 737 -29.85 -6.36 -38.61
CA TYR A 737 -31.12 -7.01 -38.92
C TYR A 737 -32.25 -6.33 -38.13
N MET A 738 -33.50 -6.67 -38.45
CA MET A 738 -34.65 -5.78 -38.28
C MET A 738 -35.57 -6.19 -37.13
N SER A 739 -36.15 -5.20 -36.43
CA SER A 739 -37.31 -5.38 -35.55
C SER A 739 -38.54 -4.56 -35.96
N ASN A 740 -38.66 -4.22 -37.25
CA ASN A 740 -39.91 -4.01 -37.98
C ASN A 740 -39.65 -4.11 -39.51
N GLY A 741 -40.56 -4.73 -40.27
CA GLY A 741 -40.39 -5.00 -41.71
C GLY A 741 -40.59 -3.78 -42.64
N LEU A 742 -40.04 -2.62 -42.27
CA LEU A 742 -40.20 -1.36 -43.00
C LEU A 742 -38.96 -1.07 -43.84
N SER A 743 -39.10 -1.04 -45.17
CA SER A 743 -38.03 -0.59 -46.06
C SER A 743 -37.96 0.95 -46.09
N GLY A 744 -36.79 1.52 -46.40
CA GLY A 744 -36.61 2.98 -46.52
C GLY A 744 -37.68 3.68 -47.38
N PRO A 745 -38.02 3.16 -48.59
CA PRO A 745 -39.09 3.71 -49.43
C PRO A 745 -40.51 3.65 -48.82
N LYS A 746 -40.77 2.75 -47.85
CA LYS A 746 -42.00 2.72 -47.04
C LYS A 746 -41.92 3.67 -45.85
N ALA A 747 -40.77 3.75 -45.17
CA ALA A 747 -40.54 4.71 -44.09
C ALA A 747 -40.72 6.17 -44.56
N LEU A 748 -40.21 6.49 -45.74
CA LEU A 748 -40.45 7.77 -46.42
C LEU A 748 -41.93 7.99 -46.76
N SER A 749 -42.63 6.95 -47.23
CA SER A 749 -44.07 7.00 -47.49
C SER A 749 -44.85 7.38 -46.23
N LEU A 750 -44.62 6.69 -45.11
CA LEU A 750 -45.27 7.01 -43.84
C LEU A 750 -44.95 8.43 -43.34
N LEU A 751 -43.75 8.96 -43.57
CA LEU A 751 -43.46 10.35 -43.21
C LEU A 751 -44.30 11.32 -44.04
N HIS A 752 -44.34 11.16 -45.37
CA HIS A 752 -45.16 12.00 -46.26
C HIS A 752 -46.68 11.87 -45.97
N GLU A 753 -47.18 10.65 -45.77
CA GLU A 753 -48.58 10.36 -45.42
C GLU A 753 -49.04 11.04 -44.12
N HIS A 754 -48.14 11.23 -43.16
CA HIS A 754 -48.42 11.91 -41.89
C HIS A 754 -48.10 13.41 -41.91
N GLY A 755 -47.90 14.00 -43.09
CA GLY A 755 -47.72 15.43 -43.29
C GLY A 755 -46.33 15.95 -42.91
N ALA A 756 -45.30 15.12 -43.04
CA ALA A 756 -43.93 15.57 -42.85
C ALA A 756 -43.52 16.58 -43.95
N ASN A 757 -42.81 17.64 -43.59
CA ASN A 757 -42.25 18.60 -44.54
C ASN A 757 -40.85 19.05 -44.10
N ILE A 758 -39.89 19.14 -45.03
CA ILE A 758 -38.57 19.70 -44.74
C ILE A 758 -38.63 21.23 -44.84
N GLN A 759 -38.07 21.91 -43.84
CA GLN A 759 -37.86 23.36 -43.84
C GLN A 759 -36.45 23.68 -43.33
N LYS A 760 -35.94 24.85 -43.67
CA LYS A 760 -34.64 25.35 -43.18
C LYS A 760 -34.71 25.61 -41.67
N ASP A 761 -33.66 25.25 -40.95
CA ASP A 761 -33.58 25.34 -39.49
C ASP A 761 -33.02 26.70 -39.06
N GLU A 762 -33.91 27.68 -38.87
CA GLU A 762 -33.56 29.02 -38.40
C GLU A 762 -33.29 29.07 -36.88
N VAL A 763 -33.60 27.99 -36.14
CA VAL A 763 -33.53 27.93 -34.67
C VAL A 763 -32.54 26.86 -34.21
N VAL A 764 -31.26 27.10 -34.49
CA VAL A 764 -30.14 26.16 -34.24
C VAL A 764 -29.81 26.02 -32.74
N GLU A 765 -30.70 25.39 -31.97
CA GLU A 765 -30.46 25.03 -30.57
C GLU A 765 -29.50 23.84 -30.44
N VAL A 766 -28.20 24.12 -30.37
CA VAL A 766 -27.17 23.11 -30.09
C VAL A 766 -27.28 22.60 -28.64
N ARG A 767 -27.23 21.27 -28.45
CA ARG A 767 -27.19 20.66 -27.10
C ARG A 767 -25.85 20.90 -26.41
N LYS A 768 -25.74 22.00 -25.66
CA LYS A 768 -24.64 22.18 -24.68
C LYS A 768 -24.69 21.09 -23.61
N ALA A 769 -23.86 20.07 -23.77
CA ALA A 769 -23.60 19.09 -22.71
C ALA A 769 -22.91 19.78 -21.53
N ALA A 770 -23.36 19.52 -20.30
CA ALA A 770 -22.72 20.05 -19.11
C ALA A 770 -21.29 19.47 -19.00
N LYS A 771 -20.27 20.34 -18.95
CA LYS A 771 -18.87 19.93 -18.82
C LYS A 771 -18.67 19.17 -17.48
N PRO A 772 -17.88 18.08 -17.44
CA PRO A 772 -17.54 17.38 -16.20
C PRO A 772 -16.84 18.32 -15.20
N PRO A 773 -17.02 18.17 -13.87
CA PRO A 773 -16.41 19.05 -12.87
C PRO A 773 -14.89 19.15 -13.00
N LEU A 774 -14.19 18.04 -13.27
CA LEU A 774 -12.76 18.01 -13.55
C LEU A 774 -12.39 18.92 -14.74
N LYS A 775 -13.16 18.88 -15.84
CA LYS A 775 -12.90 19.72 -17.02
C LYS A 775 -13.20 21.20 -16.74
N VAL A 776 -14.26 21.51 -15.98
CA VAL A 776 -14.56 22.89 -15.55
C VAL A 776 -13.41 23.43 -14.68
N MET A 777 -12.93 22.62 -13.74
CA MET A 777 -11.82 22.96 -12.85
C MET A 777 -10.51 23.16 -13.62
N SER A 778 -10.14 22.25 -14.53
CA SER A 778 -8.95 22.41 -15.36
C SER A 778 -9.02 23.66 -16.23
N GLU A 779 -10.13 23.89 -16.94
CA GLU A 779 -10.30 25.11 -17.77
C GLU A 779 -10.18 26.39 -16.93
N ALA A 780 -10.83 26.46 -15.76
CA ALA A 780 -10.79 27.63 -14.90
C ALA A 780 -9.40 27.88 -14.28
N ILE A 781 -8.67 26.82 -13.90
CA ILE A 781 -7.33 26.94 -13.32
C ILE A 781 -6.29 27.23 -14.40
N THR A 782 -6.44 26.72 -15.63
CA THR A 782 -5.59 27.09 -16.77
C THR A 782 -5.64 28.60 -16.99
N THR A 783 -6.84 29.20 -17.10
CA THR A 783 -6.98 30.66 -17.24
C THR A 783 -6.43 31.43 -16.02
N LEU A 784 -6.53 30.87 -14.80
CA LEU A 784 -5.96 31.49 -13.61
C LEU A 784 -4.41 31.47 -13.62
N ILE A 785 -3.77 30.35 -13.97
CA ILE A 785 -2.29 30.32 -14.06
C ILE A 785 -1.76 31.18 -15.21
N GLU A 786 -2.49 31.25 -16.34
CA GLU A 786 -2.19 32.15 -17.46
C GLU A 786 -2.24 33.62 -17.03
N HIS A 787 -3.29 34.03 -16.30
CA HIS A 787 -3.46 35.40 -15.80
C HIS A 787 -2.33 35.86 -14.86
N HIS A 788 -1.82 34.95 -14.01
CA HIS A 788 -0.74 35.25 -13.05
C HIS A 788 0.66 34.85 -13.54
N GLY A 789 0.82 34.46 -14.82
CA GLY A 789 2.12 34.11 -15.40
C GLY A 789 2.78 32.84 -14.83
N LEU A 790 1.99 31.95 -14.24
CA LEU A 790 2.47 30.73 -13.60
C LEU A 790 2.65 29.56 -14.61
N PRO A 791 3.64 28.68 -14.42
CA PRO A 791 4.04 27.71 -15.44
C PRO A 791 3.04 26.54 -15.59
N ALA A 792 2.70 26.21 -16.85
CA ALA A 792 1.69 25.21 -17.21
C ALA A 792 1.90 23.80 -16.60
N ARG A 793 3.14 23.44 -16.23
CA ARG A 793 3.49 22.19 -15.50
C ARG A 793 2.63 21.97 -14.25
N LEU A 794 2.17 23.06 -13.61
CA LEU A 794 1.34 23.02 -12.41
C LEU A 794 0.03 22.25 -12.62
N LEU A 795 -0.50 22.22 -13.86
CA LEU A 795 -1.73 21.49 -14.20
C LEU A 795 -1.62 19.96 -13.97
N GLU A 796 -0.40 19.42 -13.85
CA GLU A 796 -0.14 18.02 -13.51
C GLU A 796 -0.53 17.67 -12.05
N GLU A 797 -0.57 18.66 -11.14
CA GLU A 797 -0.93 18.45 -9.73
C GLU A 797 -2.46 18.45 -9.47
N LEU A 798 -3.27 18.65 -10.51
CA LEU A 798 -4.72 18.78 -10.37
C LEU A 798 -5.39 17.49 -9.85
N PRO A 799 -6.38 17.59 -8.95
CA PRO A 799 -7.03 16.42 -8.36
C PRO A 799 -7.92 15.70 -9.38
N ILE A 800 -7.44 14.57 -9.89
CA ILE A 800 -8.21 13.65 -10.78
C ILE A 800 -9.39 13.00 -10.02
N ARG A 801 -9.29 12.90 -8.68
CA ARG A 801 -10.32 12.41 -7.76
C ARG A 801 -10.34 13.24 -6.48
N TRP A 802 -11.48 13.24 -5.79
CA TRP A 802 -11.71 13.89 -4.49
C TRP A 802 -12.85 13.16 -3.77
N ASP A 803 -12.84 13.20 -2.44
CA ASP A 803 -13.92 12.66 -1.61
C ASP A 803 -14.94 13.76 -1.25
N ARG A 804 -16.09 13.38 -0.69
CA ARG A 804 -17.06 14.31 -0.08
C ARG A 804 -17.53 13.76 1.27
N LEU A 805 -17.46 14.59 2.31
CA LEU A 805 -17.86 14.27 3.67
C LEU A 805 -18.81 15.36 4.15
N GLY A 806 -20.10 15.03 4.28
CA GLY A 806 -21.16 16.02 4.40
C GLY A 806 -21.20 16.93 3.16
N ASP A 807 -21.09 18.24 3.37
CA ASP A 807 -20.97 19.27 2.34
C ASP A 807 -19.51 19.64 1.98
N ILE A 808 -18.51 19.21 2.77
CA ILE A 808 -17.09 19.44 2.49
C ILE A 808 -16.62 18.50 1.37
N VAL A 809 -15.98 19.06 0.34
CA VAL A 809 -15.16 18.29 -0.62
C VAL A 809 -13.73 18.20 -0.14
N ILE A 810 -13.16 16.99 -0.13
CA ILE A 810 -11.82 16.70 0.37
C ILE A 810 -10.90 16.33 -0.80
N LEU A 811 -9.90 17.17 -1.03
CA LEU A 811 -8.85 16.96 -2.03
C LEU A 811 -7.76 16.02 -1.49
N PRO A 812 -7.12 15.19 -2.35
CA PRO A 812 -5.99 14.36 -1.96
C PRO A 812 -4.78 15.18 -1.47
N THR A 813 -3.99 14.62 -0.56
CA THR A 813 -2.70 15.18 -0.10
C THR A 813 -1.68 15.38 -1.23
N THR A 814 -1.89 14.75 -2.39
CA THR A 814 -1.01 14.89 -3.56
C THR A 814 -1.26 16.15 -4.39
N SER A 815 -2.36 16.87 -4.18
CA SER A 815 -2.75 18.00 -5.03
C SER A 815 -2.34 19.36 -4.48
N PHE A 816 -1.99 20.25 -5.42
CA PHE A 816 -1.54 21.63 -5.18
C PHE A 816 -0.36 21.71 -4.20
N LYS A 817 0.73 21.00 -4.52
CA LYS A 817 1.92 20.84 -3.69
C LYS A 817 3.02 21.86 -3.97
N ASP A 818 3.18 22.29 -5.22
CA ASP A 818 4.18 23.30 -5.56
C ASP A 818 3.93 24.61 -4.77
N PRO A 819 4.94 25.18 -4.07
CA PRO A 819 4.77 26.41 -3.31
C PRO A 819 4.23 27.60 -4.11
N MET A 820 4.37 27.62 -5.44
CA MET A 820 3.81 28.67 -6.30
C MET A 820 2.29 28.80 -6.18
N TRP A 821 1.55 27.73 -5.86
CA TRP A 821 0.09 27.80 -5.66
C TRP A 821 -0.31 28.75 -4.52
N ASN A 822 0.56 28.97 -3.53
CA ASN A 822 0.27 29.88 -2.43
C ASN A 822 0.18 31.34 -2.90
N SER A 823 0.82 31.71 -4.02
CA SER A 823 0.79 33.07 -4.57
C SER A 823 -0.58 33.49 -5.12
N ILE A 824 -1.43 32.51 -5.44
CA ILE A 824 -2.79 32.72 -5.99
C ILE A 824 -3.88 32.07 -5.11
N ALA A 825 -3.56 31.71 -3.87
CA ALA A 825 -4.42 30.91 -2.99
C ALA A 825 -5.83 31.49 -2.80
N GLU A 826 -5.94 32.81 -2.64
CA GLU A 826 -7.22 33.51 -2.40
C GLU A 826 -8.20 33.39 -3.58
N GLU A 827 -7.70 33.35 -4.82
CA GLU A 827 -8.53 33.17 -6.03
C GLU A 827 -8.67 31.68 -6.42
N LEU A 828 -7.63 30.88 -6.17
CA LEU A 828 -7.56 29.46 -6.48
C LEU A 828 -8.62 28.65 -5.73
N TRP A 829 -8.70 28.77 -4.40
CA TRP A 829 -9.57 27.89 -3.62
C TRP A 829 -11.08 28.12 -3.88
N PRO A 830 -11.60 29.37 -3.98
CA PRO A 830 -12.96 29.61 -4.43
C PRO A 830 -13.21 29.11 -5.85
N THR A 831 -12.25 29.23 -6.76
CA THR A 831 -12.35 28.73 -8.14
C THR A 831 -12.44 27.20 -8.20
N VAL A 832 -11.64 26.49 -7.39
CA VAL A 832 -11.73 25.03 -7.22
C VAL A 832 -13.09 24.64 -6.62
N ALA A 833 -13.51 25.26 -5.51
CA ALA A 833 -14.77 24.95 -4.82
C ALA A 833 -15.99 25.15 -5.74
N LYS A 834 -16.04 26.27 -6.47
CA LYS A 834 -17.06 26.59 -7.48
C LYS A 834 -17.11 25.56 -8.61
N SER A 835 -15.94 25.14 -9.11
CA SER A 835 -15.82 24.14 -10.18
C SER A 835 -16.26 22.74 -9.74
N LEU A 836 -15.94 22.36 -8.50
CA LEU A 836 -16.33 21.08 -7.88
C LEU A 836 -17.74 21.08 -7.25
N LYS A 837 -18.46 22.22 -7.32
CA LYS A 837 -19.79 22.44 -6.72
C LYS A 837 -19.80 22.09 -5.23
N ALA A 838 -18.87 22.69 -4.50
CA ALA A 838 -18.68 22.54 -3.07
C ALA A 838 -18.86 23.90 -2.38
N ASN A 839 -19.54 23.92 -1.24
CA ASN A 839 -19.65 25.12 -0.41
C ASN A 839 -18.41 25.28 0.49
N ARG A 840 -17.86 24.15 0.94
CA ARG A 840 -16.62 24.05 1.70
C ARG A 840 -15.65 23.09 1.02
N LEU A 841 -14.37 23.44 1.08
CA LEU A 841 -13.26 22.72 0.44
C LEU A 841 -12.17 22.49 1.48
N ALA A 842 -11.61 21.29 1.48
CA ALA A 842 -10.50 20.91 2.34
C ALA A 842 -9.49 20.05 1.58
N ARG A 843 -8.27 19.89 2.12
CA ARG A 843 -7.25 18.96 1.62
C ARG A 843 -6.82 18.00 2.72
N GLN A 844 -6.79 16.71 2.38
CA GLN A 844 -6.39 15.63 3.27
C GLN A 844 -4.95 15.84 3.78
N GLY A 845 -4.77 15.89 5.09
CA GLY A 845 -3.46 15.76 5.74
C GLY A 845 -3.19 14.33 6.22
N PRO A 846 -1.94 14.01 6.60
CA PRO A 846 -1.62 12.75 7.26
C PRO A 846 -2.26 12.70 8.66
N VAL A 847 -2.78 11.54 9.08
CA VAL A 847 -3.26 11.34 10.46
C VAL A 847 -2.10 11.56 11.43
N ALA A 848 -2.32 12.34 12.50
CA ALA A 848 -1.30 12.69 13.46
C ALA A 848 -0.72 11.43 14.16
N ALA A 849 0.60 11.41 14.34
CA ALA A 849 1.32 10.30 14.97
C ALA A 849 1.25 10.32 16.52
N ASN A 850 0.27 11.03 17.09
CA ASN A 850 0.04 11.19 18.53
C ASN A 850 -0.94 10.13 19.07
N GLY A 851 -1.13 10.07 20.39
CA GLY A 851 -2.00 9.07 21.05
C GLY A 851 -3.44 9.06 20.52
N THR A 852 -4.02 10.24 20.33
CA THR A 852 -5.38 10.50 19.86
C THR A 852 -5.63 10.19 18.38
N ARG A 853 -4.58 10.15 17.55
CA ARG A 853 -4.65 9.91 16.09
C ARG A 853 -5.51 10.97 15.38
N ASP A 854 -5.24 12.23 15.68
CA ASP A 854 -6.03 13.36 15.17
C ASP A 854 -5.99 13.46 13.64
N SER A 855 -7.07 14.03 13.10
CA SER A 855 -7.10 14.50 11.72
C SER A 855 -6.16 15.70 11.55
N MET A 856 -5.58 15.82 10.36
CA MET A 856 -4.83 17.02 9.92
C MET A 856 -5.46 17.58 8.63
N LEU A 857 -6.78 17.41 8.46
CA LEU A 857 -7.53 17.88 7.31
C LEU A 857 -7.52 19.43 7.27
N GLN A 858 -6.81 19.98 6.29
CA GLN A 858 -6.66 21.42 6.11
C GLN A 858 -7.92 22.00 5.44
N ILE A 859 -8.65 22.89 6.10
CA ILE A 859 -9.71 23.68 5.45
C ILE A 859 -9.07 24.70 4.48
N LEU A 860 -9.64 24.83 3.29
CA LEU A 860 -9.18 25.72 2.21
C LEU A 860 -10.27 26.73 1.79
N VAL A 861 -11.54 26.33 1.87
CA VAL A 861 -12.71 27.21 1.78
C VAL A 861 -13.72 26.77 2.83
N GLY A 862 -14.20 27.70 3.63
CA GLY A 862 -15.13 27.44 4.73
C GLY A 862 -14.68 28.07 6.04
N ASP A 863 -15.58 28.05 7.00
CA ASP A 863 -15.46 28.63 8.33
C ASP A 863 -14.93 27.62 9.37
N ASN A 864 -15.34 26.35 9.26
CA ASN A 864 -14.96 25.28 10.19
C ASN A 864 -14.96 23.90 9.51
N GLY A 865 -14.44 22.88 10.22
CA GLY A 865 -14.41 21.48 9.77
C GLY A 865 -15.57 20.60 10.24
N TRP A 866 -16.56 21.15 10.95
CA TRP A 866 -17.71 20.42 11.48
C TRP A 866 -18.64 19.92 10.36
N VAL A 867 -18.95 18.63 10.35
CA VAL A 867 -19.74 17.96 9.30
C VAL A 867 -20.76 17.00 9.87
N ASP A 868 -21.92 16.97 9.22
CA ASP A 868 -22.96 15.96 9.42
C ASP A 868 -22.84 14.84 8.39
N HIS A 869 -22.82 13.59 8.86
CA HIS A 869 -22.74 12.38 8.06
C HIS A 869 -23.76 11.35 8.56
N ARG A 870 -24.61 10.83 7.66
CA ARG A 870 -25.66 9.84 8.01
C ARG A 870 -25.34 8.47 7.41
N GLU A 871 -25.36 7.45 8.25
CA GLU A 871 -24.99 6.08 7.91
C GLU A 871 -25.88 5.11 8.70
N ASN A 872 -26.50 4.12 8.05
CA ASN A 872 -27.36 3.11 8.69
C ASN A 872 -28.52 3.65 9.56
N GLY A 873 -28.95 4.90 9.32
CA GLY A 873 -29.96 5.61 10.12
C GLY A 873 -29.43 6.32 11.36
N ILE A 874 -28.11 6.32 11.57
CA ILE A 874 -27.39 7.04 12.63
C ILE A 874 -26.86 8.36 12.04
N LEU A 875 -26.91 9.44 12.82
CA LEU A 875 -26.20 10.69 12.53
C LEU A 875 -24.86 10.72 13.28
N TYR A 876 -23.77 10.95 12.54
CA TYR A 876 -22.45 11.28 13.05
C TYR A 876 -22.16 12.74 12.69
N SER A 877 -21.89 13.55 13.70
CA SER A 877 -21.69 14.99 13.64
C SER A 877 -20.41 15.30 14.42
N PHE A 878 -19.40 15.85 13.74
CA PHE A 878 -18.04 15.97 14.28
C PHE A 878 -17.17 16.95 13.48
N ASP A 879 -16.12 17.48 14.10
CA ASP A 879 -15.10 18.27 13.41
C ASP A 879 -14.12 17.37 12.65
N ALA A 880 -14.26 17.28 11.33
CA ALA A 880 -13.37 16.51 10.46
C ALA A 880 -11.94 17.08 10.36
N SER A 881 -11.70 18.31 10.81
CA SER A 881 -10.34 18.87 10.93
C SER A 881 -9.58 18.36 12.16
N LYS A 882 -10.28 17.75 13.13
CA LYS A 882 -9.72 17.27 14.41
C LYS A 882 -9.94 15.76 14.63
N CYS A 883 -11.14 15.28 14.38
CA CYS A 883 -11.52 13.87 14.54
C CYS A 883 -11.23 13.06 13.27
N MET A 884 -10.62 11.89 13.43
CA MET A 884 -10.49 10.90 12.35
C MET A 884 -11.89 10.39 11.94
N PHE A 885 -12.15 10.25 10.63
CA PHE A 885 -13.30 9.49 10.10
C PHE A 885 -12.86 8.37 9.15
N SER A 886 -13.42 7.16 9.30
CA SER A 886 -13.08 6.00 8.46
C SER A 886 -14.32 5.31 7.85
N TRP A 887 -14.62 5.67 6.60
CA TRP A 887 -15.62 5.01 5.74
C TRP A 887 -15.47 3.48 5.63
N GLY A 888 -14.23 2.97 5.69
CA GLY A 888 -13.93 1.57 5.38
C GLY A 888 -14.49 0.52 6.36
N ASN A 889 -15.09 0.93 7.48
CA ASN A 889 -15.62 0.01 8.51
C ASN A 889 -17.14 -0.22 8.40
N LEU A 890 -17.80 0.29 7.35
CA LEU A 890 -19.26 0.21 7.16
C LEU A 890 -19.84 -1.20 7.35
N SER A 891 -19.18 -2.24 6.83
CA SER A 891 -19.65 -3.63 6.98
C SER A 891 -19.63 -4.12 8.43
N GLU A 892 -18.65 -3.68 9.22
CA GLU A 892 -18.53 -4.08 10.63
C GLU A 892 -19.49 -3.29 11.52
N LYS A 893 -19.67 -1.99 11.25
CA LYS A 893 -20.75 -1.22 11.88
C LYS A 893 -22.12 -1.82 11.58
N LEU A 894 -22.34 -2.30 10.35
CA LEU A 894 -23.55 -3.04 9.97
C LEU A 894 -23.70 -4.38 10.69
N ARG A 895 -22.59 -5.08 10.99
CA ARG A 895 -22.59 -6.32 11.77
C ARG A 895 -22.98 -6.04 13.23
N MET A 896 -22.32 -5.08 13.88
CA MET A 896 -22.66 -4.65 15.24
C MET A 896 -24.11 -4.12 15.33
N ALA A 897 -24.57 -3.36 14.34
CA ALA A 897 -25.94 -2.84 14.24
C ALA A 897 -27.03 -3.90 13.99
N ARG A 898 -26.68 -5.17 13.84
CA ARG A 898 -27.60 -6.31 13.65
C ARG A 898 -27.63 -7.28 14.84
N LEU A 899 -26.78 -7.09 15.85
CA LEU A 899 -26.85 -7.84 17.09
C LEU A 899 -28.12 -7.48 17.86
N ASP A 900 -28.56 -8.36 18.75
CA ASP A 900 -29.61 -8.07 19.73
C ASP A 900 -28.95 -7.89 21.10
N CYS A 901 -28.72 -6.63 21.47
CA CYS A 901 -28.01 -6.25 22.69
C CYS A 901 -28.97 -5.75 23.79
N ARG A 902 -30.28 -5.98 23.67
CA ARG A 902 -31.31 -5.34 24.52
C ARG A 902 -31.09 -5.45 26.03
N ASP A 903 -30.47 -6.54 26.48
CA ASP A 903 -30.16 -6.78 27.88
C ASP A 903 -28.67 -6.59 28.24
N GLU A 904 -27.80 -6.36 27.25
CA GLU A 904 -26.35 -6.27 27.38
C GLU A 904 -25.86 -4.85 27.78
N ILE A 905 -24.99 -4.81 28.78
CA ILE A 905 -24.12 -3.68 29.09
C ILE A 905 -22.80 -3.85 28.32
N ILE A 906 -22.40 -2.81 27.59
CA ILE A 906 -21.22 -2.83 26.72
C ILE A 906 -20.17 -1.84 27.21
N VAL A 907 -18.89 -2.19 27.09
CA VAL A 907 -17.76 -1.28 27.29
C VAL A 907 -17.00 -1.11 25.97
N ASP A 908 -17.09 0.07 25.35
CA ASP A 908 -16.26 0.45 24.20
C ASP A 908 -14.98 1.12 24.73
N LEU A 909 -13.83 0.49 24.51
CA LEU A 909 -12.54 0.98 25.02
C LEU A 909 -11.90 2.07 24.13
N PHE A 910 -12.45 2.32 22.94
CA PHE A 910 -11.90 3.24 21.93
C PHE A 910 -13.04 3.92 21.14
N ALA A 911 -13.96 4.56 21.85
CA ALA A 911 -15.26 4.98 21.30
C ALA A 911 -15.17 5.98 20.14
N GLY A 912 -14.16 6.85 20.14
CA GLY A 912 -14.05 7.97 19.21
C GLY A 912 -15.31 8.84 19.22
N ILE A 913 -15.78 9.22 18.03
CA ILE A 913 -17.03 9.99 17.84
C ILE A 913 -18.31 9.15 18.07
N GLY A 914 -18.19 7.92 18.61
CA GLY A 914 -19.27 6.94 18.78
C GLY A 914 -19.30 5.83 17.73
N TYR A 915 -18.13 5.39 17.26
CA TYR A 915 -18.00 4.49 16.11
C TYR A 915 -18.80 3.19 16.22
N PHE A 916 -18.75 2.53 17.39
CA PHE A 916 -19.51 1.32 17.69
C PHE A 916 -20.56 1.55 18.79
N VAL A 917 -20.31 2.46 19.74
CA VAL A 917 -21.31 3.00 20.68
C VAL A 917 -22.66 3.30 20.02
N LEU A 918 -22.69 4.04 18.91
CA LEU A 918 -23.95 4.44 18.26
C LEU A 918 -24.63 3.27 17.52
N PRO A 919 -23.94 2.41 16.74
CA PRO A 919 -24.48 1.13 16.28
C PRO A 919 -25.10 0.27 17.39
N PHE A 920 -24.41 0.13 18.52
CA PHE A 920 -24.92 -0.62 19.67
C PHE A 920 -26.21 -0.01 20.25
N LEU A 921 -26.21 1.29 20.58
CA LEU A 921 -27.37 1.96 21.19
C LEU A 921 -28.56 2.13 20.23
N VAL A 922 -28.31 2.65 19.03
CA VAL A 922 -29.36 3.10 18.10
C VAL A 922 -29.97 1.92 17.35
N ARG A 923 -29.18 0.89 17.00
CA ARG A 923 -29.59 -0.21 16.12
C ARG A 923 -29.72 -1.54 16.86
N ALA A 924 -28.67 -1.99 17.55
CA ALA A 924 -28.71 -3.23 18.35
C ALA A 924 -29.44 -3.09 19.70
N LYS A 925 -29.86 -1.87 20.05
CA LYS A 925 -30.63 -1.52 21.26
C LYS A 925 -29.96 -1.87 22.58
N ALA A 926 -28.62 -1.79 22.64
CA ALA A 926 -27.83 -2.01 23.84
C ALA A 926 -28.42 -1.33 25.09
N LYS A 927 -28.47 -2.07 26.21
CA LYS A 927 -29.07 -1.62 27.48
C LYS A 927 -28.36 -0.37 28.01
N PHE A 928 -27.03 -0.41 28.00
CA PHE A 928 -26.16 0.68 28.40
C PHE A 928 -24.78 0.54 27.75
N VAL A 929 -24.10 1.65 27.46
CA VAL A 929 -22.71 1.64 26.95
C VAL A 929 -21.81 2.57 27.77
N TYR A 930 -20.74 2.02 28.33
CA TYR A 930 -19.61 2.82 28.79
C TYR A 930 -18.66 3.09 27.62
N ALA A 931 -18.37 4.35 27.33
CA ALA A 931 -17.60 4.79 26.18
C ALA A 931 -16.29 5.47 26.64
N CYS A 932 -15.18 4.75 26.57
CA CYS A 932 -13.87 5.29 26.90
C CYS A 932 -13.29 6.04 25.70
N GLU A 933 -12.89 7.30 25.91
CA GLU A 933 -12.23 8.13 24.91
C GLU A 933 -11.36 9.19 25.61
N TRP A 934 -10.22 9.56 25.02
CA TRP A 934 -9.28 10.54 25.58
C TRP A 934 -9.02 11.75 24.67
N ASN A 935 -9.55 11.74 23.45
CA ASN A 935 -9.49 12.88 22.53
C ASN A 935 -10.63 13.86 22.86
N PRO A 936 -10.36 15.09 23.32
CA PRO A 936 -11.41 16.03 23.73
C PRO A 936 -12.37 16.38 22.59
N HIS A 937 -11.90 16.39 21.33
CA HIS A 937 -12.75 16.66 20.16
C HIS A 937 -13.62 15.46 19.78
N ALA A 938 -13.14 14.25 20.05
CA ALA A 938 -13.95 13.03 19.86
C ALA A 938 -15.01 12.91 20.96
N ILE A 939 -14.69 13.29 22.21
CA ILE A 939 -15.63 13.44 23.33
C ILE A 939 -16.72 14.45 22.99
N GLU A 940 -16.35 15.67 22.57
CA GLU A 940 -17.27 16.74 22.13
C GLU A 940 -18.23 16.24 21.03
N ALA A 941 -17.70 15.59 20.00
CA ALA A 941 -18.50 14.97 18.95
C ALA A 941 -19.40 13.83 19.45
N LEU A 942 -18.91 12.96 20.34
CA LEU A 942 -19.68 11.86 20.93
C LEU A 942 -20.84 12.38 21.77
N GLN A 943 -20.62 13.38 22.62
CA GLN A 943 -21.67 14.07 23.39
C GLN A 943 -22.75 14.62 22.45
N HIS A 944 -22.35 15.30 21.36
CA HIS A 944 -23.29 15.81 20.37
C HIS A 944 -24.06 14.67 19.67
N ASN A 945 -23.40 13.57 19.31
CA ASN A 945 -24.01 12.44 18.62
C ASN A 945 -24.97 11.64 19.49
N LEU A 946 -24.66 11.41 20.77
CA LEU A 946 -25.58 10.77 21.72
C LEU A 946 -26.87 11.57 21.86
N LYS A 947 -26.78 12.90 21.88
CA LYS A 947 -27.94 13.81 21.91
C LYS A 947 -28.71 13.77 20.58
N ALA A 948 -28.00 13.91 19.46
CA ALA A 948 -28.61 13.96 18.12
C ALA A 948 -29.28 12.65 17.68
N ASN A 949 -28.88 11.50 18.26
CA ASN A 949 -29.54 10.21 18.05
C ASN A 949 -30.50 9.80 19.19
N SER A 950 -30.74 10.68 20.18
CA SER A 950 -31.66 10.45 21.32
C SER A 950 -31.34 9.20 22.16
N VAL A 951 -30.07 9.05 22.56
CA VAL A 951 -29.56 7.91 23.37
C VAL A 951 -28.61 8.34 24.51
N THR A 952 -28.64 9.62 24.91
CA THR A 952 -27.77 10.18 25.96
C THR A 952 -28.00 9.54 27.33
N ASP A 953 -29.22 9.11 27.62
CA ASP A 953 -29.63 8.41 28.84
C ASP A 953 -28.99 7.02 29.00
N LYS A 954 -28.43 6.46 27.91
CA LYS A 954 -27.91 5.09 27.86
C LYS A 954 -26.40 4.99 27.70
N CYS A 955 -25.69 6.11 27.83
CA CYS A 955 -24.24 6.13 27.66
C CYS A 955 -23.55 6.98 28.74
N LEU A 956 -22.49 6.42 29.33
CA LEU A 956 -21.54 7.19 30.13
C LEU A 956 -20.21 7.29 29.37
N ILE A 957 -19.79 8.51 29.07
CA ILE A 957 -18.47 8.77 28.52
C ILE A 957 -17.46 8.77 29.68
N LEU A 958 -16.33 8.12 29.48
CA LEU A 958 -15.23 8.02 30.44
C LEU A 958 -14.00 8.71 29.82
N GLU A 959 -13.79 9.96 30.22
CA GLU A 959 -12.86 10.89 29.58
C GLU A 959 -11.41 10.66 30.06
N GLY A 960 -10.64 9.88 29.29
CA GLY A 960 -9.23 9.58 29.56
C GLY A 960 -8.79 8.18 29.13
N ASP A 961 -7.64 7.73 29.64
CA ASP A 961 -7.04 6.44 29.27
C ASP A 961 -7.89 5.27 29.78
N ASN A 962 -8.40 4.44 28.87
CA ASN A 962 -9.26 3.31 29.19
C ASN A 962 -8.63 2.35 30.21
N ARG A 963 -7.29 2.24 30.25
CA ARG A 963 -6.56 1.33 31.14
C ARG A 963 -6.61 1.76 32.61
N SER A 964 -6.98 3.03 32.85
CA SER A 964 -7.18 3.59 34.19
C SER A 964 -8.65 3.82 34.54
N LEU A 965 -9.51 4.09 33.54
CA LEU A 965 -10.89 4.53 33.75
C LEU A 965 -11.98 3.50 33.42
N ALA A 966 -11.69 2.45 32.64
CA ALA A 966 -12.71 1.48 32.26
C ALA A 966 -13.25 0.74 33.50
N PRO A 967 -14.59 0.57 33.61
CA PRO A 967 -15.20 -0.12 34.73
C PRO A 967 -14.87 -1.62 34.70
N LYS A 968 -14.79 -2.24 35.88
CA LYS A 968 -14.49 -3.67 36.03
C LYS A 968 -15.73 -4.46 36.41
N GLY A 969 -15.88 -5.69 35.89
CA GLY A 969 -16.97 -6.59 36.31
C GLY A 969 -18.38 -6.23 35.80
N VAL A 970 -18.52 -5.31 34.84
CA VAL A 970 -19.84 -4.76 34.45
C VAL A 970 -20.35 -5.20 33.08
N ALA A 971 -19.46 -5.64 32.19
CA ALA A 971 -19.75 -5.77 30.77
C ALA A 971 -20.15 -7.19 30.39
N ASP A 972 -21.26 -7.31 29.66
CA ASP A 972 -21.61 -8.53 28.92
C ASP A 972 -20.77 -8.64 27.63
N ARG A 973 -20.29 -7.49 27.13
CA ARG A 973 -19.53 -7.34 25.89
C ARG A 973 -18.53 -6.18 25.97
N ALA A 974 -17.30 -6.38 25.52
CA ALA A 974 -16.31 -5.31 25.38
C ALA A 974 -15.88 -5.14 23.92
N CYS A 975 -15.80 -3.90 23.44
CA CYS A 975 -15.37 -3.57 22.08
C CYS A 975 -13.97 -2.94 22.10
N LEU A 976 -13.07 -3.48 21.28
CA LEU A 976 -11.68 -3.05 21.20
C LEU A 976 -11.37 -2.50 19.80
N GLY A 977 -12.06 -1.43 19.40
CA GLY A 977 -12.06 -0.86 18.03
C GLY A 977 -10.73 -0.30 17.48
N LEU A 978 -9.58 -0.51 18.14
CA LEU A 978 -8.30 0.08 17.77
C LEU A 978 -7.56 -0.70 16.67
N LEU A 979 -6.91 0.04 15.76
CA LEU A 979 -5.97 -0.47 14.77
C LEU A 979 -4.63 0.27 14.86
N PRO A 980 -3.48 -0.36 14.53
CA PRO A 980 -3.34 -1.69 13.93
C PRO A 980 -3.51 -2.86 14.90
N SER A 981 -3.46 -2.64 16.21
CA SER A 981 -3.80 -3.64 17.23
C SER A 981 -4.37 -2.97 18.47
N SER A 982 -5.04 -3.76 19.30
CA SER A 982 -5.67 -3.43 20.58
C SER A 982 -4.99 -4.06 21.80
N GLU A 983 -3.89 -4.81 21.61
CA GLU A 983 -3.14 -5.57 22.63
C GLU A 983 -2.93 -4.82 23.96
N CYS A 984 -2.58 -3.53 23.89
CA CYS A 984 -2.31 -2.69 25.05
C CYS A 984 -3.51 -2.46 25.99
N SER A 985 -4.71 -2.92 25.62
CA SER A 985 -5.93 -2.87 26.43
C SER A 985 -6.63 -4.22 26.59
N TRP A 986 -6.00 -5.35 26.21
CA TRP A 986 -6.60 -6.69 26.37
C TRP A 986 -6.86 -7.04 27.85
N VAL A 987 -5.91 -6.71 28.73
CA VAL A 987 -6.09 -6.83 30.20
C VAL A 987 -7.24 -5.96 30.71
N THR A 988 -7.39 -4.75 30.17
CA THR A 988 -8.53 -3.87 30.48
C THR A 988 -9.86 -4.51 30.07
N ALA A 989 -9.92 -5.11 28.88
CA ALA A 989 -11.13 -5.70 28.34
C ALA A 989 -11.56 -6.96 29.11
N VAL A 990 -10.61 -7.83 29.48
CA VAL A 990 -10.85 -8.97 30.37
C VAL A 990 -11.36 -8.51 31.73
N ARG A 991 -10.73 -7.49 32.34
CA ARG A 991 -11.19 -6.90 33.61
C ARG A 991 -12.58 -6.27 33.52
N ALA A 992 -13.00 -5.80 32.34
CA ALA A 992 -14.27 -5.13 32.12
C ALA A 992 -15.47 -6.10 32.06
N LEU A 993 -15.27 -7.32 31.58
CA LEU A 993 -16.29 -8.37 31.56
C LEU A 993 -16.75 -8.75 32.97
N ARG A 994 -17.98 -9.29 33.10
CA ARG A 994 -18.49 -9.86 34.36
C ARG A 994 -17.72 -11.12 34.77
N SER A 995 -17.87 -11.53 36.04
CA SER A 995 -17.34 -12.79 36.58
C SER A 995 -17.74 -14.04 35.78
N GLU A 996 -18.92 -14.03 35.17
CA GLU A 996 -19.48 -15.15 34.40
C GLU A 996 -18.88 -15.26 32.98
N GLY A 997 -18.12 -14.25 32.55
CA GLY A 997 -17.58 -14.11 31.19
C GLY A 997 -18.34 -13.07 30.35
N GLY A 998 -18.33 -13.26 29.03
CA GLY A 998 -18.87 -12.29 28.05
C GLY A 998 -18.20 -12.41 26.68
N VAL A 999 -18.31 -11.38 25.84
CA VAL A 999 -17.69 -11.33 24.50
C VAL A 999 -16.71 -10.17 24.35
N LEU A 1000 -15.51 -10.44 23.83
CA LEU A 1000 -14.56 -9.42 23.38
C LEU A 1000 -14.60 -9.31 21.85
N HIS A 1001 -14.81 -8.11 21.31
CA HIS A 1001 -14.61 -7.81 19.88
C HIS A 1001 -13.22 -7.24 19.67
N VAL A 1002 -12.25 -8.10 19.35
CA VAL A 1002 -10.83 -7.76 19.21
C VAL A 1002 -10.54 -7.33 17.77
N HIS A 1003 -10.32 -6.03 17.54
CA HIS A 1003 -9.87 -5.54 16.24
C HIS A 1003 -8.35 -5.64 16.13
N GLY A 1004 -7.88 -5.98 14.92
CA GLY A 1004 -6.45 -5.95 14.59
C GLY A 1004 -6.17 -6.06 13.09
N ASN A 1005 -4.90 -5.90 12.74
CA ASN A 1005 -4.37 -6.09 11.40
C ASN A 1005 -3.47 -7.34 11.37
N ALA A 1006 -3.89 -8.35 10.62
CA ALA A 1006 -3.09 -9.55 10.32
C ALA A 1006 -2.73 -9.58 8.82
N LYS A 1007 -1.87 -10.51 8.38
CA LYS A 1007 -1.75 -10.80 6.95
C LYS A 1007 -2.82 -11.76 6.46
N ASP A 1008 -3.11 -11.69 5.16
CA ASP A 1008 -3.87 -12.73 4.47
C ASP A 1008 -3.25 -14.15 4.61
N SER A 1009 -1.92 -14.26 4.69
CA SER A 1009 -1.21 -15.52 4.95
C SER A 1009 -1.14 -15.93 6.43
N GLU A 1010 -1.59 -15.09 7.38
CA GLU A 1010 -1.37 -15.28 8.83
C GLU A 1010 -2.64 -15.12 9.67
N GLU A 1011 -3.82 -14.97 9.03
CA GLU A 1011 -5.11 -14.76 9.72
C GLU A 1011 -5.34 -15.77 10.86
N GLY A 1012 -5.02 -17.06 10.62
CA GLY A 1012 -5.12 -18.12 11.62
C GLY A 1012 -4.11 -18.01 12.77
N GLN A 1013 -2.85 -17.68 12.47
CA GLN A 1013 -1.81 -17.53 13.51
C GLN A 1013 -2.10 -16.33 14.44
N TRP A 1014 -2.62 -15.24 13.87
CA TRP A 1014 -3.02 -14.09 14.67
C TRP A 1014 -4.30 -14.37 15.49
N THR A 1015 -5.27 -15.09 14.93
CA THR A 1015 -6.48 -15.53 15.67
C THR A 1015 -6.11 -16.43 16.86
N GLU A 1016 -5.21 -17.39 16.64
CA GLU A 1016 -4.66 -18.29 17.66
C GLU A 1016 -3.90 -17.54 18.77
N HIS A 1017 -3.15 -16.50 18.40
CA HIS A 1017 -2.48 -15.62 19.36
C HIS A 1017 -3.48 -14.83 20.22
N VAL A 1018 -4.52 -14.25 19.61
CA VAL A 1018 -5.61 -13.56 20.35
C VAL A 1018 -6.27 -14.53 21.33
N LEU A 1019 -6.62 -15.74 20.89
CA LEU A 1019 -7.24 -16.78 21.74
C LEU A 1019 -6.39 -17.06 22.99
N LYS A 1020 -5.13 -17.47 22.79
CA LYS A 1020 -4.22 -17.85 23.88
C LYS A 1020 -3.91 -16.69 24.82
N SER A 1021 -3.68 -15.49 24.30
CA SER A 1021 -3.39 -14.34 25.15
C SER A 1021 -4.59 -13.90 25.97
N ILE A 1022 -5.83 -13.99 25.47
CA ILE A 1022 -7.01 -13.73 26.29
C ILE A 1022 -7.19 -14.82 27.37
N GLU A 1023 -6.88 -16.08 27.08
CA GLU A 1023 -6.90 -17.19 28.06
C GLU A 1023 -5.84 -17.02 29.17
N GLU A 1024 -4.60 -16.66 28.80
CA GLU A 1024 -3.49 -16.36 29.71
C GLU A 1024 -3.79 -15.12 30.59
N ILE A 1025 -4.40 -14.08 30.00
CA ILE A 1025 -4.83 -12.89 30.73
C ILE A 1025 -6.00 -13.21 31.69
N ALA A 1026 -7.00 -13.97 31.25
CA ALA A 1026 -8.11 -14.40 32.12
C ALA A 1026 -7.60 -15.19 33.33
N ARG A 1027 -6.69 -16.13 33.09
CA ARG A 1027 -6.03 -16.94 34.13
C ARG A 1027 -5.22 -16.09 35.12
N SER A 1028 -4.45 -15.12 34.64
CA SER A 1028 -3.61 -14.25 35.50
C SER A 1028 -4.41 -13.19 36.26
N GLU A 1029 -5.55 -12.75 35.73
CA GLU A 1029 -6.55 -11.94 36.46
C GLU A 1029 -7.43 -12.76 37.43
N GLY A 1030 -7.20 -14.08 37.54
CA GLY A 1030 -7.87 -14.97 38.50
C GLY A 1030 -9.20 -15.56 38.04
N TYR A 1031 -9.59 -15.38 36.78
CA TYR A 1031 -10.82 -15.94 36.22
C TYR A 1031 -10.65 -17.39 35.78
N CYS A 1032 -11.59 -18.25 36.18
CA CYS A 1032 -11.73 -19.61 35.65
C CYS A 1032 -12.70 -19.58 34.45
N TRP A 1033 -12.18 -19.22 33.27
CA TRP A 1033 -12.97 -19.14 32.04
C TRP A 1033 -12.51 -20.16 30.99
N GLU A 1034 -13.47 -20.81 30.34
CA GLU A 1034 -13.31 -21.35 28.99
C GLU A 1034 -13.28 -20.16 28.02
N VAL A 1035 -12.25 -20.09 27.18
CA VAL A 1035 -12.08 -19.05 26.16
C VAL A 1035 -12.13 -19.70 24.78
N SER A 1036 -12.93 -19.15 23.88
CA SER A 1036 -13.16 -19.71 22.53
C SER A 1036 -13.39 -18.60 21.51
N ILE A 1037 -13.21 -18.92 20.22
CA ILE A 1037 -13.50 -17.99 19.12
C ILE A 1037 -14.88 -18.33 18.53
N GLU A 1038 -15.83 -17.40 18.61
CA GLU A 1038 -17.16 -17.56 18.00
C GLU A 1038 -17.21 -17.07 16.54
N HIS A 1039 -16.42 -16.06 16.16
CA HIS A 1039 -16.35 -15.57 14.78
C HIS A 1039 -15.03 -14.87 14.43
N VAL A 1040 -14.68 -14.86 13.14
CA VAL A 1040 -13.55 -14.09 12.58
C VAL A 1040 -14.01 -13.33 11.33
N GLU A 1041 -14.24 -12.03 11.47
CA GLU A 1041 -14.74 -11.17 10.39
C GLU A 1041 -13.59 -10.54 9.58
N ARG A 1042 -13.74 -10.50 8.25
CA ARG A 1042 -12.71 -10.02 7.30
C ARG A 1042 -13.06 -8.64 6.74
N VAL A 1043 -13.26 -7.68 7.64
CA VAL A 1043 -13.78 -6.33 7.38
C VAL A 1043 -13.19 -5.70 6.12
N LYS A 1044 -11.87 -5.56 6.01
CA LYS A 1044 -11.22 -4.96 4.83
C LYS A 1044 -9.79 -5.39 4.60
N TRP A 1045 -9.34 -5.21 3.37
CA TRP A 1045 -7.92 -4.94 3.12
C TRP A 1045 -7.58 -3.60 3.78
N TYR A 1046 -6.60 -3.61 4.69
CA TYR A 1046 -6.03 -2.41 5.29
C TYR A 1046 -4.91 -1.84 4.39
N ALA A 1047 -4.11 -2.73 3.81
CA ALA A 1047 -3.06 -2.46 2.84
C ALA A 1047 -2.85 -3.72 1.96
N PRO A 1048 -1.98 -3.70 0.92
CA PRO A 1048 -1.61 -4.92 0.19
C PRO A 1048 -1.14 -6.02 1.16
N HIS A 1049 -1.72 -7.22 1.04
CA HIS A 1049 -1.49 -8.37 1.93
C HIS A 1049 -1.81 -8.18 3.43
N ILE A 1050 -2.41 -7.05 3.83
CA ILE A 1050 -2.81 -6.81 5.24
C ILE A 1050 -4.33 -6.70 5.34
N ARG A 1051 -4.91 -7.53 6.20
CA ARG A 1051 -6.34 -7.60 6.52
C ARG A 1051 -6.60 -6.95 7.87
N HIS A 1052 -7.53 -5.99 7.90
CA HIS A 1052 -8.24 -5.65 9.13
C HIS A 1052 -9.24 -6.77 9.40
N LEU A 1053 -9.01 -7.48 10.50
CA LEU A 1053 -9.85 -8.53 11.05
C LEU A 1053 -10.55 -8.06 12.34
N VAL A 1054 -11.65 -8.71 12.68
CA VAL A 1054 -12.24 -8.66 14.02
C VAL A 1054 -12.46 -10.09 14.49
N VAL A 1055 -12.01 -10.41 15.70
CA VAL A 1055 -12.23 -11.70 16.35
C VAL A 1055 -13.24 -11.51 17.47
N ASP A 1056 -14.31 -12.31 17.43
CA ASP A 1056 -15.30 -12.38 18.51
C ASP A 1056 -14.87 -13.49 19.47
N VAL A 1057 -14.21 -13.12 20.55
CA VAL A 1057 -13.73 -14.05 21.60
C VAL A 1057 -14.83 -14.18 22.64
N ARG A 1058 -15.32 -15.39 22.88
CA ARG A 1058 -16.25 -15.70 23.97
C ARG A 1058 -15.48 -16.24 25.17
N CYS A 1059 -15.72 -15.63 26.32
CA CYS A 1059 -15.33 -16.16 27.62
C CYS A 1059 -16.57 -16.69 28.34
N ARG A 1060 -16.49 -17.87 28.98
CA ARG A 1060 -17.57 -18.45 29.80
C ARG A 1060 -16.98 -19.02 31.08
N GLN A 1061 -17.59 -18.74 32.23
CA GLN A 1061 -17.16 -19.32 33.49
C GLN A 1061 -17.34 -20.84 33.51
N THR A 1062 -16.25 -21.57 33.80
CA THR A 1062 -16.32 -23.00 34.08
C THR A 1062 -16.84 -23.23 35.49
N GLN A 1063 -17.69 -24.24 35.66
CA GLN A 1063 -18.03 -24.74 36.99
C GLN A 1063 -16.79 -25.42 37.60
N ARG A 1064 -16.62 -25.26 38.91
CA ARG A 1064 -15.58 -25.94 39.72
C ARG A 1064 -16.14 -27.20 40.34
#